data_AF-A0A418B6I5-F1
#
_entry.id   AF-A0A418B6I5-F1
#
_cell.length_a   1.000
_cell.length_b   1.000
_cell.length_c   1.000
_cell.angle_alpha   90.00
_cell.angle_beta   90.00
_cell.angle_gamma   90.00
#
_symmetry.space_group_name_H-M   'P 1'
#
loop_
_entity.id
_entity.type
_entity.pdbx_description
1 polymer ?
#
loop_
_entity_poly.entity_id
_entity_poly.type
_entity_poly.pdbx_seq_one_letter_code
_entity_poly.pdbx_strand_id
1 'polypeptide(L)'
;MSEVQLIVEKLNKEPFNHNFTLVAFDEKSNFELLQVLNEVFAEMDSRHKIDIRDELDEQRTYRYMETLQLLKYQLPPDIESFREGLTHGERYVVYPILYWALKNFSAHKKRAYLGRFLAPLQIRPGELRKEITQLEEESHQLSEKIMHLKKKTANESGFKDILEATSSLRKEQEEQAKLSERKRDQMMGLNIAEKRSREYEHRLNEMRAAINTDMQPDQLFDQLQTQVDRHRDILVNKFPAEFRIQQEKLHHLEAALNEPAKSESDIADMEDEIQNLKATIQNLTEQLNEAQRAAGDDKLAIFRQHANLQTKKLNDKLDELAAAKQEKQTLQRQLEEQEAKIAEVSGPKFMKREEFKQYANTLRNKTNQYKKMKAELAEITAESVVLHRTEQVLKSRDTDLDGLLKEIEASKGVVGYMDTQGKLNEISERNAQVNAFKGETLEEISRIVTDINQTLKERKNQLAPQIKDLRAVRQKYQEMEQTYLEKKAQYDNTAVGLETERIKLEQECTAFQDDCLREESQFHFLNCQIQIENAKLDKVTQEEEFEKGNGKLLRDFRTFQELYKNKVNQQESLTKELRKQQKTLKTNLGDYVVQRGLFDQLLKLLQCKIKLTKSEHDITLKQDFANADIAQFDVGGAV
;
A
#
# COMPACT_ATOMS: atom_id res chain seq x y z
N MET A 1 26.28 -53.16 4.95
CA MET A 1 27.60 -52.78 4.39
C MET A 1 27.75 -53.05 2.89
N SER A 2 27.15 -54.10 2.31
CA SER A 2 27.25 -54.36 0.85
C SER A 2 26.54 -53.32 -0.04
N GLU A 3 25.44 -52.72 0.43
CA GLU A 3 24.67 -51.73 -0.35
C GLU A 3 25.38 -50.37 -0.44
N VAL A 4 25.89 -49.86 0.68
CA VAL A 4 26.65 -48.60 0.74
C VAL A 4 27.96 -48.71 -0.05
N GLN A 5 28.62 -49.87 -0.02
CA GLN A 5 29.79 -50.15 -0.87
C GLN A 5 29.46 -50.03 -2.35
N LEU A 6 28.34 -50.59 -2.81
CA LEU A 6 27.93 -50.48 -4.21
C LEU A 6 27.60 -49.03 -4.59
N ILE A 7 26.91 -48.29 -3.71
CA ILE A 7 26.56 -46.87 -3.94
C ILE A 7 27.84 -46.05 -4.15
N VAL A 8 28.80 -46.13 -3.22
CA VAL A 8 30.06 -45.40 -3.28
C VAL A 8 30.88 -45.80 -4.51
N GLU A 9 30.96 -47.09 -4.83
CA GLU A 9 31.66 -47.57 -6.02
C GLU A 9 31.06 -47.03 -7.33
N LYS A 10 29.72 -46.92 -7.40
CA LYS A 10 29.02 -46.41 -8.59
C LYS A 10 29.06 -44.89 -8.70
N LEU A 11 28.99 -44.17 -7.58
CA LEU A 11 29.11 -42.71 -7.55
C LEU A 11 30.52 -42.22 -7.89
N ASN A 12 31.55 -43.02 -7.62
CA ASN A 12 32.93 -42.67 -7.99
C ASN A 12 33.28 -42.99 -9.45
N LYS A 13 32.39 -43.66 -10.20
CA LYS A 13 32.54 -43.97 -11.63
C LYS A 13 31.84 -42.90 -12.48
N GLU A 14 32.19 -42.84 -13.77
CA GLU A 14 31.43 -42.03 -14.74
C GLU A 14 29.96 -42.47 -14.76
N PRO A 15 28.99 -41.55 -14.81
CA PRO A 15 29.06 -40.11 -15.13
C PRO A 15 29.25 -39.15 -13.93
N PHE A 16 29.30 -39.65 -12.69
CA PHE A 16 29.26 -38.81 -11.48
C PHE A 16 30.65 -38.39 -10.98
N ASN A 17 31.66 -39.25 -11.14
CA ASN A 17 33.08 -38.96 -10.85
C ASN A 17 33.33 -38.35 -9.46
N HIS A 18 32.58 -38.78 -8.44
CA HIS A 18 32.88 -38.39 -7.06
C HIS A 18 34.13 -39.11 -6.54
N ASN A 19 34.71 -38.59 -5.45
CA ASN A 19 35.84 -39.20 -4.74
C ASN A 19 35.44 -39.56 -3.31
N PHE A 20 34.28 -40.20 -3.14
CA PHE A 20 33.79 -40.55 -1.81
C PHE A 20 34.51 -41.79 -1.26
N THR A 21 34.91 -41.72 0.01
CA THR A 21 35.24 -42.91 0.80
C THR A 21 34.00 -43.40 1.52
N LEU A 22 33.98 -44.68 1.94
CA LEU A 22 32.86 -45.25 2.69
C LEU A 22 32.52 -44.44 3.95
N VAL A 23 33.53 -43.98 4.67
CA VAL A 23 33.38 -43.16 5.88
C VAL A 23 32.83 -41.77 5.53
N ALA A 24 33.41 -41.11 4.52
CA ALA A 24 32.97 -39.77 4.11
C ALA A 24 31.55 -39.75 3.52
N PHE A 25 31.07 -40.87 2.97
CA PHE A 25 29.69 -40.99 2.49
C PHE A 25 28.70 -41.24 3.64
N ASP A 26 29.07 -42.05 4.62
CA ASP A 26 28.23 -42.37 5.79
C ASP A 26 28.10 -41.18 6.77
N GLU A 27 29.12 -40.30 6.82
CA GLU A 27 29.11 -39.06 7.60
C GLU A 27 28.26 -37.94 7.00
N LYS A 28 27.72 -38.11 5.77
CA LYS A 28 26.90 -37.08 5.13
C LYS A 28 25.64 -36.77 5.93
N SER A 29 25.32 -35.48 5.99
CA SER A 29 24.05 -34.98 6.52
C SER A 29 22.89 -35.39 5.61
N ASN A 30 21.66 -35.41 6.16
CA ASN A 30 20.47 -35.75 5.39
C ASN A 30 20.27 -34.85 4.17
N PHE A 31 20.63 -33.56 4.28
CA PHE A 31 20.56 -32.62 3.17
C PHE A 31 21.59 -32.94 2.08
N GLU A 32 22.83 -33.26 2.43
CA GLU A 32 23.85 -33.70 1.47
C GLU A 32 23.47 -35.01 0.78
N LEU A 33 22.74 -35.90 1.45
CA LEU A 33 22.21 -37.11 0.83
C LEU A 33 21.11 -36.81 -0.18
N LEU A 34 20.25 -35.83 0.09
CA LEU A 34 19.28 -35.33 -0.89
C LEU A 34 19.96 -34.68 -2.09
N GLN A 35 21.07 -33.96 -1.89
CA GLN A 35 21.88 -33.43 -2.98
C GLN A 35 22.43 -34.52 -3.88
N VAL A 36 23.03 -35.56 -3.30
CA VAL A 36 23.53 -36.71 -4.06
C VAL A 36 22.39 -37.41 -4.80
N LEU A 37 21.22 -37.58 -4.17
CA LEU A 37 20.04 -38.17 -4.81
C LEU A 37 19.55 -37.33 -6.01
N ASN A 38 19.54 -36.01 -5.87
CA ASN A 38 19.18 -35.09 -6.94
C ASN A 38 20.16 -35.14 -8.10
N GLU A 39 21.46 -35.24 -7.84
CA GLU A 39 22.50 -35.41 -8.87
C GLU A 39 22.27 -36.70 -9.65
N VAL A 40 21.96 -37.80 -8.97
CA VAL A 40 21.62 -39.07 -9.61
C VAL A 40 20.38 -38.95 -10.50
N PHE A 41 19.32 -38.28 -10.05
CA PHE A 41 18.13 -38.05 -10.87
C PHE A 41 18.36 -37.04 -12.00
N ALA A 42 19.19 -36.01 -11.81
CA ALA A 42 19.54 -35.02 -12.83
C ALA A 42 20.30 -35.65 -14.00
N GLU A 43 21.13 -36.65 -13.73
CA GLU A 43 21.85 -37.39 -14.76
C GLU A 43 20.98 -38.42 -15.51
N MET A 44 19.81 -38.76 -14.94
CA MET A 44 18.78 -39.59 -15.58
C MET A 44 17.80 -38.75 -16.40
N ASP A 45 17.38 -37.59 -15.88
CA ASP A 45 16.54 -36.61 -16.55
C ASP A 45 16.98 -35.18 -16.19
N SER A 46 17.39 -34.42 -17.20
CA SER A 46 17.81 -33.01 -17.12
C SER A 46 16.84 -32.08 -16.39
N ARG A 47 15.54 -32.42 -16.29
CA ARG A 47 14.54 -31.64 -15.53
C ARG A 47 14.85 -31.59 -14.03
N HIS A 48 15.64 -32.52 -13.52
CA HIS A 48 16.01 -32.57 -12.11
C HIS A 48 17.24 -31.73 -11.79
N LYS A 49 17.82 -31.02 -12.78
CA LYS A 49 18.96 -30.10 -12.59
C LYS A 49 18.50 -28.76 -11.99
N ILE A 50 17.95 -28.83 -10.79
CA ILE A 50 17.46 -27.70 -9.99
C ILE A 50 18.31 -27.66 -8.72
N ASP A 51 18.69 -26.44 -8.26
CA ASP A 51 19.30 -26.28 -6.95
C ASP A 51 18.24 -26.51 -5.87
N ILE A 52 18.47 -27.50 -5.02
CA ILE A 52 17.54 -27.89 -3.95
C ILE A 52 17.32 -26.77 -2.93
N ARG A 53 18.26 -25.80 -2.83
CA ARG A 53 18.12 -24.66 -1.91
C ARG A 53 17.05 -23.66 -2.36
N ASP A 54 16.74 -23.64 -3.64
CA ASP A 54 15.76 -22.71 -4.24
C ASP A 54 14.35 -23.34 -4.35
N GLU A 55 14.18 -24.61 -3.96
CA GLU A 55 12.93 -25.37 -4.07
C GLU A 55 12.36 -25.67 -2.68
N LEU A 56 11.03 -25.55 -2.53
CA LEU A 56 10.33 -25.95 -1.30
C LEU A 56 10.42 -27.46 -1.09
N ASP A 57 10.59 -27.90 0.16
CA ASP A 57 10.78 -29.31 0.52
C ASP A 57 9.64 -30.21 0.02
N GLU A 58 8.41 -29.74 0.06
CA GLU A 58 7.23 -30.47 -0.43
C GLU A 58 7.22 -30.63 -1.95
N GLN A 59 7.64 -29.59 -2.69
CA GLN A 59 7.71 -29.59 -4.15
C GLN A 59 8.80 -30.55 -4.63
N ARG A 60 9.97 -30.52 -3.98
CA ARG A 60 11.05 -31.49 -4.21
C ARG A 60 10.57 -32.92 -3.98
N THR A 61 9.90 -33.15 -2.86
CA THR A 61 9.40 -34.48 -2.49
C THR A 61 8.40 -34.99 -3.53
N TYR A 62 7.48 -34.13 -4.00
CA TYR A 62 6.51 -34.50 -5.04
C TYR A 62 7.21 -34.89 -6.35
N ARG A 63 8.20 -34.10 -6.80
CA ARG A 63 9.01 -34.37 -7.99
C ARG A 63 9.77 -35.69 -7.90
N TYR A 64 10.35 -36.00 -6.74
CA TYR A 64 11.02 -37.28 -6.52
C TYR A 64 10.03 -38.45 -6.51
N MET A 65 8.86 -38.28 -5.88
CA MET A 65 7.81 -39.30 -5.88
C MET A 65 7.29 -39.61 -7.28
N GLU A 66 7.02 -38.59 -8.09
CA GLU A 66 6.60 -38.75 -9.49
C GLU A 66 7.65 -39.50 -10.31
N THR A 67 8.93 -39.17 -10.11
CA THR A 67 10.05 -39.81 -10.80
C THR A 67 10.23 -41.26 -10.37
N LEU A 68 10.13 -41.57 -9.08
CA LEU A 68 10.16 -42.94 -8.57
C LEU A 68 9.01 -43.78 -9.14
N GLN A 69 7.80 -43.21 -9.24
CA GLN A 69 6.65 -43.86 -9.88
C GLN A 69 6.88 -44.11 -11.37
N LEU A 70 7.39 -43.12 -12.11
CA LEU A 70 7.73 -43.25 -13.54
C LEU A 70 8.75 -44.37 -13.78
N LEU A 71 9.77 -44.44 -12.91
CA LEU A 71 10.81 -45.45 -12.96
C LEU A 71 10.34 -46.83 -12.46
N LYS A 72 9.11 -46.94 -11.94
CA LYS A 72 8.51 -48.14 -11.33
C LYS A 72 9.30 -48.65 -10.13
N TYR A 73 9.73 -47.74 -9.25
CA TYR A 73 10.22 -48.10 -7.93
C TYR A 73 9.08 -48.73 -7.11
N GLN A 74 9.38 -49.78 -6.34
CA GLN A 74 8.41 -50.42 -5.46
C GLN A 74 8.28 -49.57 -4.19
N LEU A 75 7.18 -48.82 -4.08
CA LEU A 75 6.91 -47.99 -2.92
C LEU A 75 6.50 -48.86 -1.71
N PRO A 76 6.96 -48.53 -0.50
CA PRO A 76 6.49 -49.19 0.73
C PRO A 76 4.97 -49.03 0.92
N PRO A 77 4.31 -49.94 1.68
CA PRO A 77 2.88 -49.86 1.95
C PRO A 77 2.49 -48.62 2.75
N ASP A 78 3.39 -48.09 3.58
CA ASP A 78 3.22 -46.83 4.28
C ASP A 78 3.82 -45.67 3.46
N ILE A 79 2.98 -45.06 2.62
CA ILE A 79 3.38 -43.99 1.70
C ILE A 79 3.58 -42.67 2.45
N GLU A 80 2.87 -42.43 3.55
CA GLU A 80 2.94 -41.17 4.29
C GLU A 80 4.25 -41.08 5.07
N SER A 81 4.61 -42.14 5.80
CA SER A 81 5.91 -42.22 6.49
C SER A 81 7.08 -42.18 5.50
N PHE A 82 6.96 -42.84 4.35
CA PHE A 82 7.97 -42.79 3.30
C PHE A 82 8.12 -41.38 2.69
N ARG A 83 7.01 -40.66 2.50
CA ARG A 83 7.02 -39.28 2.00
C ARG A 83 7.72 -38.36 2.99
N GLU A 84 7.38 -38.46 4.27
CA GLU A 84 7.99 -37.65 5.33
C GLU A 84 9.50 -37.91 5.46
N GLY A 85 9.91 -39.18 5.42
CA GLY A 85 11.33 -39.55 5.45
C GLY A 85 12.10 -39.09 4.20
N LEU A 86 11.45 -39.04 3.04
CA LEU A 86 12.03 -38.48 1.81
C LEU A 86 12.14 -36.95 1.87
N THR A 87 11.17 -36.27 2.49
CA THR A 87 11.21 -34.82 2.71
C THR A 87 12.41 -34.42 3.55
N HIS A 88 12.65 -35.16 4.65
CA HIS A 88 13.74 -34.90 5.60
C HIS A 88 15.09 -35.54 5.20
N GLY A 89 15.15 -36.31 4.12
CA GLY A 89 16.38 -36.93 3.63
C GLY A 89 16.92 -38.05 4.52
N GLU A 90 16.02 -38.81 5.16
CA GLU A 90 16.41 -39.81 6.14
C GLU A 90 17.14 -40.99 5.49
N ARG A 91 18.21 -41.45 6.14
CA ARG A 91 19.15 -42.45 5.59
C ARG A 91 18.46 -43.77 5.21
N TYR A 92 17.49 -44.21 6.01
CA TYR A 92 16.77 -45.46 5.76
C TYR A 92 15.84 -45.39 4.54
N VAL A 93 15.51 -44.19 4.04
CA VAL A 93 14.74 -43.97 2.81
C VAL A 93 15.66 -43.73 1.61
N VAL A 94 16.67 -42.86 1.78
CA VAL A 94 17.53 -42.42 0.67
C VAL A 94 18.51 -43.52 0.23
N TYR A 95 19.06 -44.32 1.15
CA TYR A 95 20.03 -45.37 0.79
C TYR A 95 19.42 -46.47 -0.09
N PRO A 96 18.23 -47.03 0.23
CA PRO A 96 17.57 -47.98 -0.67
C PRO A 96 17.25 -47.41 -2.05
N ILE A 97 16.85 -46.14 -2.14
CA ILE A 97 16.58 -45.47 -3.41
C ILE A 97 17.86 -45.35 -4.24
N LEU A 98 18.95 -44.84 -3.64
CA LEU A 98 20.25 -44.70 -4.31
C LEU A 98 20.78 -46.06 -4.77
N TYR A 99 20.73 -47.06 -3.89
CA TYR A 99 21.15 -48.42 -4.24
C TYR A 99 20.38 -48.96 -5.45
N TRP A 100 19.05 -48.83 -5.43
CA TRP A 100 18.20 -49.29 -6.52
C TRP A 100 18.47 -48.56 -7.83
N ALA A 101 18.54 -47.22 -7.78
CA ALA A 101 18.74 -46.38 -8.96
C ALA A 101 20.12 -46.64 -9.61
N LEU A 102 21.17 -46.79 -8.79
CA LEU A 102 22.54 -47.01 -9.27
C LEU A 102 22.81 -48.45 -9.72
N LYS A 103 22.11 -49.44 -9.16
CA LYS A 103 22.27 -50.86 -9.54
C LYS A 103 21.96 -51.11 -11.01
N ASN A 104 20.91 -50.47 -11.55
CA ASN A 104 20.47 -50.61 -12.94
C ASN A 104 20.36 -49.25 -13.66
N PHE A 105 21.34 -48.37 -13.42
CA PHE A 105 21.31 -46.98 -13.89
C PHE A 105 21.02 -46.82 -15.39
N SER A 106 21.64 -47.63 -16.25
CA SER A 106 21.44 -47.54 -17.71
C SER A 106 20.02 -47.89 -18.16
N ALA A 107 19.36 -48.85 -17.48
CA ALA A 107 17.97 -49.20 -17.74
C ALA A 107 17.02 -48.12 -17.24
N HIS A 108 17.28 -47.57 -16.05
CA HIS A 108 16.48 -46.48 -15.51
C HIS A 108 16.64 -45.17 -16.31
N LYS A 109 17.83 -44.86 -16.84
CA LYS A 109 18.07 -43.71 -17.75
C LYS A 109 17.29 -43.85 -19.05
N LYS A 110 17.29 -45.05 -19.66
CA LYS A 110 16.43 -45.33 -20.84
C LYS A 110 14.95 -45.21 -20.50
N ARG A 111 14.53 -45.67 -19.32
CA ARG A 111 13.14 -45.61 -18.86
C ARG A 111 12.68 -44.19 -18.56
N ALA A 112 13.50 -43.34 -17.96
CA ALA A 112 13.24 -41.92 -17.77
C ALA A 112 13.06 -41.22 -19.12
N TYR A 113 13.99 -41.47 -20.06
CA TYR A 113 13.93 -40.90 -21.41
C TYR A 113 12.67 -41.31 -22.18
N LEU A 114 12.33 -42.60 -22.18
CA LEU A 114 11.12 -43.11 -22.85
C LEU A 114 9.84 -42.71 -22.11
N GLY A 115 9.86 -42.66 -20.78
CA GLY A 115 8.75 -42.24 -19.93
C GLY A 115 8.27 -40.83 -20.27
N ARG A 116 9.18 -39.93 -20.63
CA ARG A 116 8.83 -38.59 -21.13
C ARG A 116 7.86 -38.62 -22.32
N PHE A 117 7.98 -39.60 -23.20
CA PHE A 117 7.24 -39.66 -24.45
C PHE A 117 6.13 -40.71 -24.47
N LEU A 118 6.21 -41.70 -23.59
CA LEU A 118 5.33 -42.87 -23.58
C LEU A 118 4.54 -43.03 -22.27
N ALA A 119 4.77 -42.17 -21.26
CA ALA A 119 3.91 -42.16 -20.09
C ALA A 119 2.48 -41.80 -20.51
N PRO A 120 1.50 -42.67 -20.29
CA PRO A 120 0.11 -42.30 -20.52
C PRO A 120 -0.20 -41.15 -19.57
N LEU A 121 -0.64 -40.02 -20.13
CA LEU A 121 -1.32 -39.00 -19.36
C LEU A 121 -2.40 -39.73 -18.54
N GLN A 122 -2.32 -39.66 -17.21
CA GLN A 122 -3.35 -40.21 -16.32
C GLN A 122 -4.58 -39.30 -16.37
N ILE A 123 -5.15 -39.14 -17.56
CA ILE A 123 -6.49 -38.64 -17.75
C ILE A 123 -7.33 -39.90 -17.85
N ARG A 124 -8.15 -40.17 -16.83
CA ARG A 124 -9.03 -41.34 -16.81
C ARG A 124 -9.95 -41.27 -18.03
N PRO A 125 -9.84 -42.18 -19.01
CA PRO A 125 -10.61 -42.08 -20.25
C PRO A 125 -12.12 -42.14 -20.03
N GLY A 126 -12.57 -42.67 -18.88
CA GLY A 126 -13.97 -42.70 -18.48
C GLY A 126 -14.52 -41.34 -18.03
N GLU A 127 -13.70 -40.46 -17.45
CA GLU A 127 -14.11 -39.11 -17.03
C GLU A 127 -14.26 -38.21 -18.27
N LEU A 128 -13.29 -38.24 -19.19
CA LEU A 128 -13.39 -37.57 -20.49
C LEU A 128 -14.57 -38.07 -21.32
N ARG A 129 -14.84 -39.38 -21.33
CA ARG A 129 -16.00 -39.91 -22.08
C ARG A 129 -17.31 -39.41 -21.51
N LYS A 130 -17.44 -39.33 -20.18
CA LYS A 130 -18.63 -38.77 -19.51
C LYS A 130 -18.79 -37.29 -19.80
N GLU A 131 -17.71 -36.53 -19.73
CA GLU A 131 -17.69 -35.10 -20.03
C GLU A 131 -18.02 -34.83 -21.52
N ILE A 132 -17.48 -35.63 -22.44
CA ILE A 132 -17.81 -35.56 -23.87
C ILE A 132 -19.29 -35.86 -24.08
N THR A 133 -19.83 -36.93 -23.49
CA THR A 133 -21.26 -37.24 -23.63
C THR A 133 -22.13 -36.14 -23.04
N GLN A 134 -21.73 -35.55 -21.91
CA GLN A 134 -22.45 -34.43 -21.30
C GLN A 134 -22.41 -33.19 -22.21
N LEU A 135 -21.25 -32.82 -22.74
CA LEU A 135 -21.11 -31.68 -23.66
C LEU A 135 -21.85 -31.91 -24.99
N GLU A 136 -21.91 -33.15 -25.47
CA GLU A 136 -22.71 -33.54 -26.65
C GLU A 136 -24.21 -33.38 -26.36
N GLU A 137 -24.69 -33.81 -25.19
CA GLU A 137 -26.07 -33.60 -24.75
C GLU A 137 -26.40 -32.12 -24.59
N GLU A 138 -25.53 -31.33 -23.95
CA GLU A 138 -25.69 -29.87 -23.80
C GLU A 138 -25.70 -29.16 -25.16
N SER A 139 -24.80 -29.55 -26.08
CA SER A 139 -24.76 -29.04 -27.45
C SER A 139 -26.05 -29.37 -28.22
N HIS A 140 -26.58 -30.58 -28.04
CA HIS A 140 -27.85 -30.98 -28.64
C HIS A 140 -29.02 -30.17 -28.07
N GLN A 141 -29.11 -30.01 -26.75
CA GLN A 141 -30.14 -29.21 -26.09
C GLN A 141 -30.07 -27.73 -26.51
N LEU A 142 -28.87 -27.16 -26.63
CA LEU A 142 -28.68 -25.79 -27.13
C LEU A 142 -29.10 -25.68 -28.60
N SER A 143 -28.77 -26.67 -29.43
CA SER A 143 -29.18 -26.72 -30.83
C SER A 143 -30.70 -26.79 -30.97
N GLU A 144 -31.38 -27.60 -30.16
CA GLU A 144 -32.84 -27.67 -30.11
C GLU A 144 -33.46 -26.35 -29.64
N LYS A 145 -32.93 -25.73 -28.57
CA LYS A 145 -33.37 -24.41 -28.09
C LYS A 145 -33.21 -23.34 -29.18
N ILE A 146 -32.07 -23.32 -29.88
CA ILE A 146 -31.82 -22.41 -31.00
C ILE A 146 -32.82 -22.68 -32.13
N MET A 147 -33.10 -23.94 -32.46
CA MET A 147 -34.08 -24.30 -33.50
C MET A 147 -35.49 -23.86 -33.12
N HIS A 148 -35.90 -24.06 -31.86
CA HIS A 148 -37.18 -23.60 -31.34
C HIS A 148 -37.29 -22.08 -31.34
N LEU A 149 -36.24 -21.36 -30.95
CA LEU A 149 -36.20 -19.89 -31.00
C LEU A 149 -36.29 -19.40 -32.44
N LYS A 150 -35.48 -19.94 -33.36
CA LYS A 150 -35.55 -19.62 -34.79
C LYS A 150 -36.94 -19.88 -35.39
N LYS A 151 -37.62 -20.94 -34.97
CA LYS A 151 -38.98 -21.26 -35.42
C LYS A 151 -40.01 -20.26 -34.89
N LYS A 152 -39.86 -19.79 -33.64
CA LYS A 152 -40.74 -18.78 -33.05
C LYS A 152 -40.55 -17.40 -33.68
N THR A 153 -39.33 -17.05 -34.06
CA THR A 153 -38.99 -15.71 -34.57
C THR A 153 -39.00 -15.60 -36.10
N ALA A 154 -39.25 -16.70 -36.82
CA ALA A 154 -39.32 -16.72 -38.28
C ALA A 154 -40.45 -15.83 -38.88
N ASN A 155 -41.49 -15.54 -38.11
CA ASN A 155 -42.62 -14.71 -38.55
C ASN A 155 -42.46 -13.22 -38.19
N GLU A 156 -41.39 -12.82 -37.50
CA GLU A 156 -41.15 -11.43 -37.10
C GLU A 156 -40.33 -10.68 -38.15
N SER A 157 -40.95 -9.70 -38.81
CA SER A 157 -40.30 -8.77 -39.73
C SER A 157 -39.24 -7.94 -39.00
N GLY A 158 -38.01 -7.88 -39.52
CA GLY A 158 -36.90 -7.13 -38.91
C GLY A 158 -36.16 -7.85 -37.78
N PHE A 159 -36.56 -9.08 -37.40
CA PHE A 159 -35.89 -9.85 -36.34
C PHE A 159 -34.41 -10.10 -36.63
N LYS A 160 -34.03 -10.26 -37.90
CA LYS A 160 -32.63 -10.49 -38.30
C LYS A 160 -31.73 -9.29 -37.96
N ASP A 161 -32.20 -8.08 -38.21
CA ASP A 161 -31.45 -6.85 -37.94
C ASP A 161 -31.38 -6.57 -36.43
N ILE A 162 -32.46 -6.86 -35.70
CA ILE A 162 -32.49 -6.78 -34.23
C ILE A 162 -31.56 -7.83 -33.60
N LEU A 163 -31.51 -9.06 -34.14
CA LEU A 163 -30.61 -10.10 -33.67
C LEU A 163 -29.14 -9.72 -33.89
N GLU A 164 -28.82 -9.10 -35.02
CA GLU A 164 -27.47 -8.63 -35.32
C GLU A 164 -27.06 -7.46 -34.41
N ALA A 165 -27.97 -6.52 -34.16
CA ALA A 165 -27.75 -5.41 -33.24
C ALA A 165 -27.59 -5.88 -31.78
N THR A 166 -28.45 -6.80 -31.31
CA THR A 166 -28.39 -7.36 -29.95
C THR A 166 -27.18 -8.28 -29.74
N SER A 167 -26.78 -9.04 -30.76
CA SER A 167 -25.55 -9.84 -30.75
C SER A 167 -24.30 -8.95 -30.67
N SER A 168 -24.26 -7.86 -31.43
CA SER A 168 -23.19 -6.87 -31.37
C SER A 168 -23.15 -6.18 -30.00
N LEU A 169 -24.29 -5.72 -29.48
CA LEU A 169 -24.39 -5.11 -28.15
C LEU A 169 -23.91 -6.07 -27.05
N ARG A 170 -24.32 -7.35 -27.10
CA ARG A 170 -23.88 -8.35 -26.13
C ARG A 170 -22.36 -8.55 -26.16
N LYS A 171 -21.74 -8.60 -27.35
CA LYS A 171 -20.29 -8.72 -27.47
C LYS A 171 -19.57 -7.51 -26.87
N GLU A 172 -20.06 -6.30 -27.16
CA GLU A 172 -19.53 -5.07 -26.57
C GLU A 172 -19.68 -5.06 -25.04
N GLN A 173 -20.81 -5.52 -24.50
CA GLN A 173 -21.01 -5.65 -23.05
C GLN A 173 -20.06 -6.68 -22.43
N GLU A 174 -19.84 -7.82 -23.08
CA GLU A 174 -18.87 -8.84 -22.63
C GLU A 174 -17.42 -8.30 -22.68
N GLU A 175 -17.05 -7.52 -23.71
CA GLU A 175 -15.75 -6.86 -23.78
C GLU A 175 -15.60 -5.77 -22.72
N GLN A 176 -16.62 -4.94 -22.51
CA GLN A 176 -16.65 -3.93 -21.46
C GLN A 176 -16.46 -4.57 -20.08
N ALA A 177 -17.14 -5.69 -19.80
CA ALA A 177 -16.97 -6.43 -18.55
C ALA A 177 -15.53 -6.93 -18.38
N LYS A 178 -14.95 -7.58 -19.41
CA LYS A 178 -13.56 -8.05 -19.40
C LYS A 178 -12.55 -6.91 -19.21
N LEU A 179 -12.76 -5.78 -19.86
CA LEU A 179 -11.90 -4.60 -19.72
C LEU A 179 -12.01 -4.01 -18.31
N SER A 180 -13.21 -3.99 -17.72
CA SER A 180 -13.43 -3.50 -16.36
C SER A 180 -12.72 -4.37 -15.32
N GLU A 181 -12.76 -5.69 -15.48
CA GLU A 181 -12.06 -6.66 -14.64
C GLU A 181 -10.55 -6.49 -14.76
N ARG A 182 -10.03 -6.46 -15.99
CA ARG A 182 -8.60 -6.20 -16.24
C ARG A 182 -8.12 -4.87 -15.66
N LYS A 183 -8.92 -3.81 -15.77
CA LYS A 183 -8.60 -2.51 -15.17
C LYS A 183 -8.53 -2.61 -13.64
N ARG A 184 -9.47 -3.32 -13.02
CA ARG A 184 -9.48 -3.56 -11.57
C ARG A 184 -8.23 -4.32 -11.12
N ASP A 185 -7.86 -5.38 -11.84
CA ASP A 185 -6.66 -6.17 -11.56
C ASP A 185 -5.38 -5.36 -11.71
N GLN A 186 -5.28 -4.56 -12.78
CA GLN A 186 -4.14 -3.68 -13.01
C GLN A 186 -4.03 -2.59 -11.94
N MET A 187 -5.15 -1.98 -11.53
CA MET A 187 -5.16 -1.00 -10.43
C MET A 187 -4.77 -1.65 -9.10
N MET A 188 -5.22 -2.87 -8.83
CA MET A 188 -4.83 -3.60 -7.63
C MET A 188 -3.34 -3.95 -7.65
N GLY A 189 -2.83 -4.43 -8.80
CA GLY A 189 -1.41 -4.70 -9.01
C GLY A 189 -0.53 -3.45 -8.85
N LEU A 190 -0.96 -2.31 -9.40
CA LEU A 190 -0.27 -1.03 -9.24
C LEU A 190 -0.21 -0.61 -7.76
N ASN A 191 -1.34 -0.65 -7.04
CA ASN A 191 -1.38 -0.32 -5.62
C ASN A 191 -0.47 -1.21 -4.77
N ILE A 192 -0.40 -2.51 -5.06
CA ILE A 192 0.50 -3.45 -4.38
C ILE A 192 1.96 -3.09 -4.67
N ALA A 193 2.29 -2.79 -5.94
CA ALA A 193 3.64 -2.40 -6.33
C ALA A 193 4.07 -1.07 -5.68
N GLU A 194 3.19 -0.07 -5.67
CA GLU A 194 3.42 1.22 -5.00
C GLU A 194 3.62 1.05 -3.49
N LYS A 195 2.77 0.25 -2.83
CA LYS A 195 2.93 -0.05 -1.40
C LYS A 195 4.28 -0.71 -1.13
N ARG A 196 4.68 -1.68 -1.96
CA ARG A 196 5.97 -2.36 -1.84
C ARG A 196 7.15 -1.39 -2.07
N SER A 197 7.03 -0.47 -3.03
CA SER A 197 8.04 0.58 -3.25
C SER A 197 8.19 1.48 -2.02
N ARG A 198 7.07 1.96 -1.46
CA ARG A 198 7.08 2.79 -0.24
C ARG A 198 7.68 2.04 0.95
N GLU A 199 7.40 0.75 1.09
CA GLU A 199 8.02 -0.09 2.14
C GLU A 199 9.54 -0.20 1.95
N TYR A 200 10.03 -0.38 0.71
CA TYR A 200 11.46 -0.40 0.43
C TYR A 200 12.14 0.95 0.64
N GLU A 201 11.50 2.05 0.25
CA GLU A 201 11.97 3.41 0.51
C GLU A 201 12.05 3.69 2.00
N HIS A 202 11.04 3.26 2.78
CA HIS A 202 11.05 3.40 4.22
C HIS A 202 12.22 2.64 4.85
N ARG A 203 12.43 1.37 4.48
CA ARG A 203 13.57 0.57 4.96
C ARG A 203 14.91 1.20 4.58
N LEU A 204 15.03 1.72 3.37
CA LEU A 204 16.25 2.40 2.90
C LEU A 204 16.50 3.68 3.68
N ASN A 205 15.46 4.45 4.00
CA ASN A 205 15.57 5.65 4.84
C ASN A 205 15.91 5.30 6.29
N GLU A 206 15.36 4.22 6.86
CA GLU A 206 15.76 3.70 8.17
C GLU A 206 17.24 3.29 8.18
N MET A 207 17.71 2.55 7.17
CA MET A 207 19.13 2.19 7.05
C MET A 207 20.02 3.41 6.89
N ARG A 208 19.64 4.39 6.06
CA ARG A 208 20.37 5.65 5.91
C ARG A 208 20.42 6.45 7.21
N ALA A 209 19.32 6.47 7.97
CA ALA A 209 19.29 7.10 9.28
C ALA A 209 20.23 6.35 10.25
N ALA A 210 20.18 5.02 10.28
CA ALA A 210 21.08 4.20 11.11
C ALA A 210 22.57 4.34 10.72
N ILE A 211 22.89 4.70 9.47
CA ILE A 211 24.26 4.99 9.02
C ILE A 211 24.68 6.42 9.38
N ASN A 212 23.77 7.40 9.27
CA ASN A 212 24.09 8.82 9.49
C ASN A 212 24.14 9.21 10.98
N THR A 213 23.37 8.52 11.81
CA THR A 213 23.54 8.54 13.26
C THR A 213 24.47 7.37 13.56
N ASP A 214 25.70 7.60 14.03
CA ASP A 214 26.65 6.57 14.50
C ASP A 214 26.04 5.77 15.68
N MET A 215 25.01 4.98 15.41
CA MET A 215 24.25 4.22 16.37
C MET A 215 25.12 3.07 16.87
N GLN A 216 25.13 2.89 18.19
CA GLN A 216 25.85 1.77 18.79
C GLN A 216 25.22 0.44 18.33
N PRO A 217 26.03 -0.62 18.09
CA PRO A 217 25.54 -1.92 17.63
C PRO A 217 24.39 -2.49 18.46
N ASP A 218 24.39 -2.26 19.78
CA ASP A 218 23.33 -2.71 20.69
C ASP A 218 21.97 -2.03 20.40
N GLN A 219 21.97 -0.75 20.04
CA GLN A 219 20.74 -0.03 19.70
C GLN A 219 20.18 -0.46 18.33
N LEU A 220 21.06 -0.83 17.39
CA LEU A 220 20.65 -1.42 16.12
C LEU A 220 20.05 -2.82 16.34
N PHE A 221 20.63 -3.60 17.25
CA PHE A 221 20.14 -4.92 17.61
C PHE A 221 18.75 -4.85 18.26
N ASP A 222 18.52 -3.92 19.19
CA ASP A 222 17.20 -3.69 19.81
C ASP A 222 16.13 -3.28 18.78
N GLN A 223 16.49 -2.44 17.81
CA GLN A 223 15.58 -2.07 16.72
C GLN A 223 15.24 -3.25 15.82
N LEU A 224 16.25 -4.03 15.42
CA LEU A 224 16.05 -5.25 14.63
C LEU A 224 15.21 -6.28 15.38
N GLN A 225 15.45 -6.47 16.68
CA GLN A 225 14.68 -7.37 17.52
C GLN A 225 13.22 -6.91 17.62
N THR A 226 12.98 -5.61 17.80
CA THR A 226 11.63 -5.03 17.76
C THR A 226 10.95 -5.22 16.40
N GLN A 227 11.69 -5.11 15.28
CA GLN A 227 11.15 -5.38 13.94
C GLN A 227 10.80 -6.87 13.76
N VAL A 228 11.69 -7.77 14.21
CA VAL A 228 11.46 -9.22 14.18
C VAL A 228 10.24 -9.59 15.01
N ASP A 229 10.07 -9.02 16.20
CA ASP A 229 8.93 -9.28 17.06
C ASP A 229 7.62 -8.78 16.43
N ARG A 230 7.64 -7.61 15.78
CA ARG A 230 6.48 -7.12 15.00
C ARG A 230 6.15 -8.03 13.82
N HIS A 231 7.15 -8.47 13.07
CA HIS A 231 6.94 -9.39 11.95
C HIS A 231 6.43 -10.75 12.44
N ARG A 232 6.91 -11.21 13.59
CA ARG A 232 6.44 -12.44 14.23
C ARG A 232 4.99 -12.32 14.68
N ASP A 233 4.58 -11.20 15.28
CA ASP A 233 3.17 -10.95 15.63
C ASP A 233 2.26 -10.94 14.38
N ILE A 234 2.73 -10.32 13.29
CA ILE A 234 1.99 -10.31 12.02
C ILE A 234 1.85 -11.74 11.47
N LEU A 235 2.93 -12.52 11.43
CA LEU A 235 2.94 -13.87 10.85
C LEU A 235 2.21 -14.91 11.70
N VAL A 236 2.30 -14.82 13.02
CA VAL A 236 1.75 -15.83 13.94
C VAL A 236 0.30 -15.52 14.31
N ASN A 237 -0.04 -14.25 14.50
CA ASN A 237 -1.37 -13.88 15.01
C ASN A 237 -2.25 -13.27 13.91
N LYS A 238 -1.76 -12.25 13.19
CA LYS A 238 -2.63 -11.47 12.27
C LYS A 238 -2.93 -12.18 10.96
N PHE A 239 -1.93 -12.68 10.26
CA PHE A 239 -2.11 -13.36 8.98
C PHE A 239 -2.94 -14.65 9.10
N PRO A 240 -2.73 -15.53 10.10
CA PRO A 240 -3.58 -16.70 10.26
C PRO A 240 -5.03 -16.34 10.58
N ALA A 241 -5.26 -15.29 11.37
CA ALA A 241 -6.62 -14.80 11.64
C ALA A 241 -7.28 -14.21 10.39
N GLU A 242 -6.58 -13.37 9.62
CA GLU A 242 -7.07 -12.83 8.35
C GLU A 242 -7.32 -13.93 7.32
N PHE A 243 -6.42 -14.91 7.21
CA PHE A 243 -6.57 -16.05 6.32
C PHE A 243 -7.79 -16.88 6.69
N ARG A 244 -8.02 -17.16 7.98
CA ARG A 244 -9.21 -17.86 8.46
C ARG A 244 -10.49 -17.10 8.08
N ILE A 245 -10.53 -15.78 8.28
CA ILE A 245 -11.69 -14.95 7.90
C ILE A 245 -11.93 -15.00 6.38
N GLN A 246 -10.88 -14.93 5.56
CA GLN A 246 -11.03 -15.01 4.10
C GLN A 246 -11.47 -16.40 3.66
N GLN A 247 -10.97 -17.46 4.30
CA GLN A 247 -11.35 -18.84 4.02
C GLN A 247 -12.80 -19.10 4.42
N GLU A 248 -13.25 -18.58 5.57
CA GLU A 248 -14.66 -18.59 5.99
C GLU A 248 -15.55 -17.86 4.98
N LYS A 249 -15.13 -16.66 4.51
CA LYS A 249 -15.86 -15.92 3.48
C LYS A 249 -15.94 -16.67 2.16
N LEU A 250 -14.84 -17.28 1.72
CA LEU A 250 -14.78 -18.04 0.49
C LEU A 250 -15.70 -19.26 0.58
N HIS A 251 -15.65 -20.01 1.69
CA HIS A 251 -16.57 -21.10 1.94
C HIS A 251 -18.04 -20.64 1.96
N HIS A 252 -18.36 -19.48 2.55
CA HIS A 252 -19.71 -18.93 2.50
C HIS A 252 -20.15 -18.54 1.09
N LEU A 253 -19.28 -17.94 0.30
CA LEU A 253 -19.57 -17.58 -1.08
C LEU A 253 -19.73 -18.82 -1.96
N GLU A 254 -18.87 -19.82 -1.82
CA GLU A 254 -19.01 -21.12 -2.50
C GLU A 254 -20.30 -21.84 -2.09
N ALA A 255 -20.64 -21.82 -0.80
CA ALA A 255 -21.91 -22.37 -0.33
C ALA A 255 -23.10 -21.62 -0.94
N ALA A 256 -23.06 -20.29 -1.00
CA ALA A 256 -24.12 -19.47 -1.62
C ALA A 256 -24.21 -19.66 -3.14
N LEU A 257 -23.09 -19.90 -3.82
CA LEU A 257 -23.04 -20.12 -5.27
C LEU A 257 -23.52 -21.53 -5.65
N ASN A 258 -23.30 -22.50 -4.77
CA ASN A 258 -23.81 -23.87 -4.87
C ASN A 258 -25.25 -24.02 -4.34
N GLU A 259 -25.77 -23.00 -3.66
CA GLU A 259 -27.14 -23.01 -3.17
C GLU A 259 -28.10 -22.81 -4.36
N PRO A 260 -29.07 -23.73 -4.56
CA PRO A 260 -30.07 -23.55 -5.59
C PRO A 260 -30.83 -22.24 -5.36
N ALA A 261 -31.27 -21.58 -6.44
CA ALA A 261 -32.01 -20.32 -6.35
C ALA A 261 -33.22 -20.48 -5.43
N LYS A 262 -33.13 -19.90 -4.24
CA LYS A 262 -34.17 -19.96 -3.21
C LYS A 262 -35.41 -19.26 -3.73
N SER A 263 -36.55 -19.93 -3.64
CA SER A 263 -37.83 -19.33 -3.93
C SER A 263 -38.18 -18.29 -2.86
N GLU A 264 -39.10 -17.37 -3.18
CA GLU A 264 -39.60 -16.38 -2.22
C GLU A 264 -40.24 -17.04 -0.98
N SER A 265 -40.73 -18.27 -1.11
CA SER A 265 -41.21 -19.11 0.00
C SER A 265 -40.06 -19.58 0.91
N ASP A 266 -38.93 -20.01 0.34
CA ASP A 266 -37.79 -20.50 1.12
C ASP A 266 -37.13 -19.34 1.91
N ILE A 267 -37.17 -18.12 1.36
CA ILE A 267 -36.69 -16.92 2.06
C ILE A 267 -37.60 -16.60 3.25
N ALA A 268 -38.93 -16.68 3.08
CA ALA A 268 -39.88 -16.46 4.17
C ALA A 268 -39.70 -17.49 5.30
N ASP A 269 -39.52 -18.77 4.96
CA ASP A 269 -39.28 -19.83 5.95
C ASP A 269 -37.97 -19.60 6.73
N MET A 270 -36.90 -19.17 6.06
CA MET A 270 -35.64 -18.80 6.73
C MET A 270 -35.78 -17.55 7.60
N GLU A 271 -36.57 -16.55 7.18
CA GLU A 271 -36.84 -15.36 7.99
C GLU A 271 -37.62 -15.71 9.26
N ASP A 272 -38.58 -16.62 9.15
CA ASP A 272 -39.34 -17.16 10.29
C ASP A 272 -38.44 -18.00 11.23
N GLU A 273 -37.53 -18.82 10.68
CA GLU A 273 -36.52 -19.51 11.49
C GLU A 273 -35.57 -18.54 12.21
N ILE A 274 -35.13 -17.48 11.54
CA ILE A 274 -34.31 -16.43 12.16
C ILE A 274 -35.07 -15.69 13.26
N GLN A 275 -36.36 -15.39 13.06
CA GLN A 275 -37.22 -14.79 14.08
C GLN A 275 -37.36 -15.72 15.30
N ASN A 276 -37.61 -17.01 15.06
CA ASN A 276 -37.72 -18.01 16.12
C ASN A 276 -36.40 -18.21 16.88
N LEU A 277 -35.26 -18.24 16.19
CA LEU A 277 -33.93 -18.31 16.81
C LEU A 277 -33.60 -17.05 17.61
N LYS A 278 -33.96 -15.85 17.12
CA LYS A 278 -33.81 -14.61 17.88
C LYS A 278 -34.68 -14.61 19.14
N ALA A 279 -35.93 -15.08 19.05
CA ALA A 279 -36.82 -15.20 20.20
C ALA A 279 -36.31 -16.23 21.23
N THR A 280 -35.75 -17.36 20.79
CA THR A 280 -35.15 -18.34 21.70
C THR A 280 -33.86 -17.81 22.34
N ILE A 281 -33.00 -17.10 21.61
CA ILE A 281 -31.83 -16.42 22.18
C ILE A 281 -32.26 -15.37 23.22
N GLN A 282 -33.30 -14.58 22.93
CA GLN A 282 -33.84 -13.60 23.89
C GLN A 282 -34.39 -14.29 25.15
N ASN A 283 -35.19 -15.34 25.00
CA ASN A 283 -35.69 -16.12 26.14
C ASN A 283 -34.56 -16.75 26.95
N LEU A 284 -33.54 -17.33 26.31
CA LEU A 284 -32.39 -17.92 26.99
C LEU A 284 -31.52 -16.86 27.69
N THR A 285 -31.38 -15.66 27.10
CA THR A 285 -30.68 -14.55 27.75
C THR A 285 -31.48 -13.97 28.91
N GLU A 286 -32.80 -13.88 28.82
CA GLU A 286 -33.68 -13.51 29.93
C GLU A 286 -33.61 -14.54 31.05
N GLN A 287 -33.68 -15.85 30.74
CA GLN A 287 -33.50 -16.92 31.72
C GLN A 287 -32.11 -16.91 32.37
N LEU A 288 -31.05 -16.64 31.60
CA LEU A 288 -29.70 -16.44 32.16
C LEU A 288 -29.64 -15.22 33.07
N ASN A 289 -30.27 -14.10 32.70
CA ASN A 289 -30.32 -12.89 33.50
C ASN A 289 -31.15 -13.10 34.79
N GLU A 290 -32.25 -13.84 34.72
CA GLU A 290 -33.08 -14.19 35.87
C GLU A 290 -32.37 -15.18 36.81
N ALA A 291 -31.74 -16.22 36.26
CA ALA A 291 -30.92 -17.16 37.03
C ALA A 291 -29.72 -16.44 37.70
N GLN A 292 -29.10 -15.48 37.02
CA GLN A 292 -28.02 -14.65 37.58
C GLN A 292 -28.51 -13.70 38.68
N ARG A 293 -29.72 -13.12 38.54
CA ARG A 293 -30.37 -12.31 39.60
C ARG A 293 -30.73 -13.17 40.81
N ALA A 294 -31.21 -14.39 40.60
CA ALA A 294 -31.57 -15.34 41.67
C ALA A 294 -30.35 -15.90 42.39
N ALA A 295 -29.22 -16.08 41.70
CA ALA A 295 -27.96 -16.58 42.27
C ALA A 295 -27.18 -15.52 43.09
N GLY A 296 -27.61 -14.25 43.10
CA GLY A 296 -26.96 -13.21 43.90
C GLY A 296 -25.52 -12.89 43.50
N ASP A 297 -25.16 -13.06 42.21
CA ASP A 297 -23.78 -12.91 41.74
C ASP A 297 -23.47 -11.50 41.20
N ASP A 298 -23.67 -10.50 42.07
CA ASP A 298 -23.36 -9.09 41.81
C ASP A 298 -21.85 -8.86 41.54
N LYS A 299 -20.99 -9.82 41.92
CA LYS A 299 -19.54 -9.73 41.69
C LYS A 299 -19.18 -9.87 40.22
N LEU A 300 -19.75 -10.85 39.49
CA LEU A 300 -19.51 -11.00 38.05
C LEU A 300 -20.16 -9.88 37.22
N ALA A 301 -21.25 -9.29 37.69
CA ALA A 301 -21.85 -8.12 37.05
C ALA A 301 -20.89 -6.93 37.02
N ILE A 302 -20.17 -6.67 38.12
CA ILE A 302 -19.12 -5.65 38.20
C ILE A 302 -17.98 -5.95 37.22
N PHE A 303 -17.53 -7.20 37.13
CA PHE A 303 -16.47 -7.58 36.18
C PHE A 303 -16.91 -7.45 34.72
N ARG A 304 -18.16 -7.79 34.37
CA ARG A 304 -18.71 -7.55 33.03
C ARG A 304 -18.83 -6.07 32.71
N GLN A 305 -19.27 -5.25 33.68
CA GLN A 305 -19.34 -3.80 33.51
C GLN A 305 -17.95 -3.18 33.37
N HIS A 306 -16.97 -3.65 34.15
CA HIS A 306 -15.56 -3.28 34.01
C HIS A 306 -14.99 -3.70 32.67
N ALA A 307 -15.27 -4.93 32.20
CA ALA A 307 -14.83 -5.41 30.89
C ALA A 307 -15.44 -4.56 29.77
N ASN A 308 -16.74 -4.27 29.81
CA ASN A 308 -17.40 -3.40 28.83
C ASN A 308 -16.83 -1.97 28.84
N LEU A 309 -16.54 -1.41 30.03
CA LEU A 309 -15.91 -0.10 30.14
C LEU A 309 -14.49 -0.11 29.56
N GLN A 310 -13.72 -1.19 29.79
CA GLN A 310 -12.37 -1.33 29.23
C GLN A 310 -12.38 -1.55 27.71
N THR A 311 -13.30 -2.37 27.19
CA THR A 311 -13.50 -2.53 25.75
C THR A 311 -13.90 -1.21 25.10
N LYS A 312 -14.78 -0.42 25.74
CA LYS A 312 -15.15 0.91 25.24
C LYS A 312 -13.94 1.85 25.21
N LYS A 313 -13.16 1.91 26.30
CA LYS A 313 -11.91 2.69 26.34
C LYS A 313 -10.89 2.23 25.29
N LEU A 314 -10.77 0.93 25.06
CA LEU A 314 -9.89 0.37 24.03
C LEU A 314 -10.35 0.82 22.64
N ASN A 315 -11.65 0.74 22.35
CA ASN A 315 -12.22 1.20 21.08
C ASN A 315 -12.02 2.71 20.90
N ASP A 316 -12.30 3.52 21.92
CA ASP A 316 -12.06 4.98 21.87
C ASP A 316 -10.58 5.28 21.56
N LYS A 317 -9.64 4.51 22.13
CA LYS A 317 -8.21 4.66 21.84
C LYS A 317 -7.79 4.14 20.46
N LEU A 318 -8.44 3.09 19.96
CA LEU A 318 -8.24 2.62 18.59
C LEU A 318 -8.76 3.65 17.57
N ASP A 319 -9.88 4.30 17.86
CA ASP A 319 -10.45 5.37 17.03
C ASP A 319 -9.56 6.61 17.04
N GLU A 320 -9.05 7.04 18.22
CA GLU A 320 -8.04 8.10 18.32
C GLU A 320 -6.77 7.76 17.52
N LEU A 321 -6.29 6.51 17.60
CA LEU A 321 -5.11 6.05 16.86
C LEU A 321 -5.37 6.03 15.34
N ALA A 322 -6.57 5.62 14.91
CA ALA A 322 -6.97 5.63 13.51
C ALA A 322 -7.04 7.06 12.97
N ALA A 323 -7.65 7.99 13.73
CA ALA A 323 -7.69 9.41 13.38
C ALA A 323 -6.28 10.01 13.26
N ALA A 324 -5.40 9.74 14.22
CA ALA A 324 -4.01 10.21 14.18
C ALA A 324 -3.21 9.61 12.99
N LYS A 325 -3.46 8.34 12.64
CA LYS A 325 -2.86 7.72 11.44
C LYS A 325 -3.37 8.36 10.15
N GLN A 326 -4.67 8.65 10.07
CA GLN A 326 -5.26 9.32 8.93
C GLN A 326 -4.71 10.74 8.78
N GLU A 327 -4.57 11.48 9.88
CA GLU A 327 -3.96 12.82 9.90
C GLU A 327 -2.48 12.78 9.49
N LYS A 328 -1.72 11.78 9.94
CA LYS A 328 -0.35 11.55 9.45
C LYS A 328 -0.33 11.33 7.94
N GLN A 329 -1.26 10.53 7.41
CA GLN A 329 -1.32 10.23 5.98
C GLN A 329 -1.72 11.46 5.16
N THR A 330 -2.66 12.29 5.64
CA THR A 330 -3.02 13.55 4.97
C THR A 330 -1.86 14.55 4.99
N LEU A 331 -1.16 14.68 6.12
CA LEU A 331 0.04 15.50 6.23
C LEU A 331 1.16 15.01 5.31
N GLN A 332 1.38 13.69 5.21
CA GLN A 332 2.36 13.13 4.27
C GLN A 332 1.99 13.44 2.82
N ARG A 333 0.72 13.28 2.43
CA ARG A 333 0.27 13.62 1.08
C ARG A 333 0.43 15.12 0.78
N GLN A 334 0.12 15.99 1.75
CA GLN A 334 0.37 17.42 1.61
C GLN A 334 1.87 17.73 1.46
N LEU A 335 2.73 17.02 2.19
CA LEU A 335 4.18 17.18 2.12
C LEU A 335 4.72 16.73 0.75
N GLU A 336 4.27 15.57 0.24
CA GLU A 336 4.58 15.08 -1.12
C GLU A 336 4.08 16.06 -2.20
N GLU A 337 2.88 16.62 -2.04
CA GLU A 337 2.34 17.60 -2.99
C GLU A 337 3.14 18.91 -2.97
N GLN A 338 3.56 19.38 -1.80
CA GLN A 338 4.43 20.55 -1.66
C GLN A 338 5.83 20.28 -2.20
N GLU A 339 6.39 19.08 -1.99
CA GLU A 339 7.67 18.66 -2.56
C GLU A 339 7.60 18.57 -4.09
N ALA A 340 6.51 18.03 -4.65
CA ALA A 340 6.26 17.99 -6.09
C ALA A 340 6.14 19.41 -6.67
N LYS A 341 5.41 20.31 -6.01
CA LYS A 341 5.33 21.74 -6.39
C LYS A 341 6.69 22.43 -6.31
N ILE A 342 7.50 22.13 -5.29
CA ILE A 342 8.87 22.66 -5.18
C ILE A 342 9.74 22.13 -6.31
N ALA A 343 9.63 20.84 -6.65
CA ALA A 343 10.38 20.23 -7.75
C ALA A 343 9.99 20.83 -9.11
N GLU A 344 8.71 21.12 -9.33
CA GLU A 344 8.17 21.73 -10.55
C GLU A 344 8.59 23.20 -10.69
N VAL A 345 8.56 23.97 -9.60
CA VAL A 345 8.93 25.40 -9.59
C VAL A 345 10.44 25.62 -9.63
N SER A 346 11.25 24.71 -9.07
CA SER A 346 12.67 25.01 -8.80
C SER A 346 13.63 24.81 -9.97
N GLY A 347 13.25 24.09 -11.03
CA GLY A 347 14.18 23.78 -12.13
C GLY A 347 15.53 23.20 -11.66
N PRO A 348 16.58 23.16 -12.50
CA PRO A 348 17.83 22.44 -12.19
C PRO A 348 18.71 23.07 -11.09
N LYS A 349 18.24 24.07 -10.35
CA LYS A 349 19.05 24.86 -9.40
C LYS A 349 18.34 25.15 -8.07
N PHE A 350 17.74 24.13 -7.47
CA PHE A 350 17.40 24.22 -6.04
C PHE A 350 18.65 23.97 -5.19
N MET A 351 19.20 25.02 -4.56
CA MET A 351 20.22 24.84 -3.52
C MET A 351 19.53 24.52 -2.20
N LYS A 352 19.88 23.40 -1.57
CA LYS A 352 19.36 23.03 -0.25
C LYS A 352 19.74 24.10 0.79
N ARG A 353 19.01 24.16 1.92
CA ARG A 353 19.24 25.17 3.00
C ARG A 353 20.70 25.21 3.48
N GLU A 354 21.39 24.07 3.49
CA GLU A 354 22.82 23.99 3.83
C GLU A 354 23.72 24.49 2.70
N GLU A 355 23.42 24.14 1.45
CA GLU A 355 24.14 24.61 0.26
C GLU A 355 24.00 26.12 0.10
N PHE A 356 22.84 26.70 0.40
CA PHE A 356 22.64 28.15 0.41
C PHE A 356 23.46 28.84 1.51
N LYS A 357 23.57 28.24 2.71
CA LYS A 357 24.44 28.76 3.78
C LYS A 357 25.92 28.69 3.37
N GLN A 358 26.35 27.60 2.75
CA GLN A 358 27.71 27.47 2.23
C GLN A 358 27.97 28.48 1.11
N TYR A 359 27.00 28.69 0.20
CA TYR A 359 27.08 29.70 -0.84
C TYR A 359 27.17 31.13 -0.26
N ALA A 360 26.33 31.46 0.72
CA ALA A 360 26.38 32.76 1.41
C ALA A 360 27.73 32.98 2.12
N ASN A 361 28.29 31.95 2.76
CA ASN A 361 29.60 32.02 3.40
C ASN A 361 30.72 32.19 2.37
N THR A 362 30.70 31.45 1.26
CA THR A 362 31.69 31.62 0.18
C THR A 362 31.59 33.00 -0.47
N LEU A 363 30.38 33.54 -0.65
CA LEU A 363 30.16 34.90 -1.15
C LEU A 363 30.69 35.96 -0.18
N ARG A 364 30.47 35.78 1.13
CA ARG A 364 31.00 36.67 2.17
C ARG A 364 32.53 36.63 2.20
N ASN A 365 33.13 35.45 2.11
CA ASN A 365 34.58 35.27 2.03
C ASN A 365 35.16 35.93 0.78
N LYS A 366 34.55 35.73 -0.39
CA LYS A 366 34.94 36.39 -1.65
C LYS A 366 34.81 37.92 -1.57
N THR A 367 33.76 38.41 -0.92
CA THR A 367 33.55 39.86 -0.71
C THR A 367 34.62 40.44 0.21
N ASN A 368 34.99 39.74 1.28
CA ASN A 368 36.07 40.15 2.18
C ASN A 368 37.43 40.12 1.47
N GLN A 369 37.69 39.08 0.67
CA GLN A 369 38.91 38.98 -0.12
C GLN A 369 39.00 40.10 -1.16
N TYR A 370 37.90 40.42 -1.85
CA TYR A 370 37.83 41.56 -2.77
C TYR A 370 38.15 42.88 -2.06
N LYS A 371 37.56 43.12 -0.87
CA LYS A 371 37.84 44.33 -0.07
C LYS A 371 39.31 44.41 0.35
N LYS A 372 39.91 43.28 0.75
CA LYS A 372 41.32 43.22 1.13
C LYS A 372 42.24 43.53 -0.06
N MET A 373 42.04 42.84 -1.18
CA MET A 373 42.82 43.07 -2.41
C MET A 373 42.67 44.52 -2.92
N LYS A 374 41.47 45.11 -2.77
CA LYS A 374 41.23 46.51 -3.12
C LYS A 374 42.00 47.48 -2.20
N ALA A 375 42.11 47.16 -0.90
CA ALA A 375 42.90 47.96 0.04
C ALA A 375 44.40 47.85 -0.24
N GLU A 376 44.91 46.63 -0.51
CA GLU A 376 46.31 46.40 -0.89
C GLU A 376 46.67 47.15 -2.19
N LEU A 377 45.77 47.14 -3.19
CA LEU A 377 45.96 47.95 -4.40
C LEU A 377 45.99 49.45 -4.11
N ALA A 378 45.14 49.94 -3.20
CA ALA A 378 45.14 51.35 -2.81
C ALA A 378 46.46 51.74 -2.12
N GLU A 379 47.01 50.89 -1.24
CA GLU A 379 48.31 51.08 -0.59
C GLU A 379 49.44 51.14 -1.62
N ILE A 380 49.51 50.18 -2.55
CA ILE A 380 50.53 50.17 -3.62
C ILE A 380 50.42 51.43 -4.49
N THR A 381 49.21 51.89 -4.82
CA THR A 381 49.06 53.13 -5.59
C THR A 381 49.52 54.36 -4.81
N ALA A 382 49.27 54.41 -3.49
CA ALA A 382 49.76 55.48 -2.63
C ALA A 382 51.28 55.45 -2.51
N GLU A 383 51.89 54.29 -2.33
CA GLU A 383 53.35 54.12 -2.30
C GLU A 383 53.99 54.54 -3.61
N SER A 384 53.39 54.19 -4.75
CA SER A 384 53.86 54.63 -6.08
C SER A 384 53.86 56.16 -6.21
N VAL A 385 52.83 56.85 -5.69
CA VAL A 385 52.78 58.31 -5.66
C VAL A 385 53.87 58.89 -4.75
N VAL A 386 54.11 58.29 -3.58
CA VAL A 386 55.20 58.70 -2.68
C VAL A 386 56.55 58.48 -3.35
N LEU A 387 56.77 57.33 -3.99
CA LEU A 387 58.00 57.00 -4.71
C LEU A 387 58.26 57.99 -5.84
N HIS A 388 57.23 58.31 -6.64
CA HIS A 388 57.34 59.30 -7.71
C HIS A 388 57.68 60.69 -7.16
N ARG A 389 57.08 61.09 -6.03
CA ARG A 389 57.42 62.35 -5.35
C ARG A 389 58.84 62.34 -4.81
N THR A 390 59.31 61.23 -4.22
CA THR A 390 60.69 61.10 -3.76
C THR A 390 61.69 61.12 -4.91
N GLU A 391 61.37 60.47 -6.03
CA GLU A 391 62.17 60.51 -7.26
C GLU A 391 62.28 61.94 -7.78
N GLN A 392 61.18 62.71 -7.80
CA GLN A 392 61.18 64.10 -8.22
C GLN A 392 62.00 64.99 -7.27
N VAL A 393 61.90 64.77 -5.95
CA VAL A 393 62.72 65.49 -4.95
C VAL A 393 64.20 65.15 -5.12
N LEU A 394 64.54 63.88 -5.34
CA LEU A 394 65.92 63.47 -5.60
C LEU A 394 66.46 64.10 -6.88
N LYS A 395 65.72 64.07 -8.00
CA LYS A 395 66.11 64.75 -9.24
C LYS A 395 66.28 66.26 -9.05
N SER A 396 65.45 66.91 -8.24
CA SER A 396 65.59 68.33 -7.91
C SER A 396 66.80 68.65 -7.02
N ARG A 397 67.32 67.66 -6.28
CA ARG A 397 68.56 67.79 -5.52
C ARG A 397 69.79 67.41 -6.36
N ASP A 398 69.62 66.52 -7.33
CA ASP A 398 70.65 66.08 -8.27
C ASP A 398 71.03 67.19 -9.27
N THR A 399 70.16 68.19 -9.48
CA THR A 399 70.51 69.38 -10.27
C THR A 399 71.55 70.29 -9.59
N ASP A 400 71.74 70.19 -8.27
CA ASP A 400 72.80 70.93 -7.55
C ASP A 400 74.15 70.20 -7.59
N LEU A 401 74.22 68.92 -8.02
CA LEU A 401 75.48 68.19 -8.14
C LEU A 401 76.35 68.72 -9.27
N ASP A 402 75.76 69.15 -10.40
CA ASP A 402 76.47 69.83 -11.49
C ASP A 402 77.00 71.20 -11.08
N GLY A 403 76.33 71.88 -10.14
CA GLY A 403 76.77 73.16 -9.56
C GLY A 403 77.91 72.97 -8.56
N LEU A 404 77.77 72.00 -7.65
CA LEU A 404 78.79 71.63 -6.65
C LEU A 404 80.05 71.04 -7.30
N LEU A 405 79.90 70.24 -8.37
CA LEU A 405 81.04 69.73 -9.13
C LEU A 405 81.76 70.86 -9.87
N LYS A 406 81.04 71.82 -10.45
CA LYS A 406 81.65 73.02 -11.07
C LYS A 406 82.31 73.95 -10.06
N GLU A 407 81.75 74.10 -8.85
CA GLU A 407 82.38 74.88 -7.77
C GLU A 407 83.62 74.19 -7.20
N ILE A 408 83.61 72.86 -7.06
CA ILE A 408 84.77 72.07 -6.62
C ILE A 408 85.87 72.08 -7.70
N GLU A 409 85.51 71.97 -8.98
CA GLU A 409 86.44 72.08 -10.13
C GLU A 409 87.03 73.49 -10.27
N ALA A 410 86.23 74.54 -10.03
CA ALA A 410 86.68 75.93 -10.01
C ALA A 410 87.59 76.23 -8.80
N SER A 411 87.29 75.68 -7.62
CA SER A 411 88.08 75.88 -6.39
C SER A 411 89.43 75.17 -6.40
N LYS A 412 89.60 74.14 -7.25
CA LYS A 412 90.86 73.37 -7.39
C LYS A 412 91.63 73.65 -8.67
N GLY A 413 91.21 74.63 -9.48
CA GLY A 413 92.02 75.18 -10.57
C GLY A 413 92.34 74.21 -11.71
N VAL A 414 91.44 73.29 -12.03
CA VAL A 414 91.60 72.41 -13.20
C VAL A 414 90.29 72.32 -13.97
N VAL A 415 90.29 72.89 -15.18
CA VAL A 415 89.25 72.66 -16.19
C VAL A 415 89.72 71.52 -17.09
N GLY A 416 88.93 70.45 -17.16
CA GLY A 416 88.92 69.49 -18.28
C GLY A 416 90.11 68.54 -18.41
N TYR A 417 90.25 67.54 -17.52
CA TYR A 417 91.19 66.44 -17.80
C TYR A 417 90.82 65.01 -17.36
N MET A 418 89.59 64.67 -16.94
CA MET A 418 89.27 63.27 -16.62
C MET A 418 87.79 62.93 -16.83
N ASP A 419 87.31 62.74 -18.07
CA ASP A 419 86.08 61.92 -18.22
C ASP A 419 85.75 61.24 -19.55
N THR A 420 86.63 61.17 -20.54
CA THR A 420 86.22 60.66 -21.88
C THR A 420 87.05 59.54 -22.49
N GLN A 421 87.97 58.91 -21.74
CA GLN A 421 88.76 57.77 -22.27
C GLN A 421 88.62 56.47 -21.45
N GLY A 422 88.53 56.55 -20.12
CA GLY A 422 88.36 55.36 -19.26
C GLY A 422 86.93 54.79 -19.27
N LYS A 423 85.92 55.68 -19.18
CA LYS A 423 84.50 55.29 -19.23
C LYS A 423 84.12 54.67 -20.58
N LEU A 424 84.74 55.06 -21.69
CA LEU A 424 84.37 54.56 -23.01
C LEU A 424 84.75 53.07 -23.21
N ASN A 425 85.89 52.64 -22.67
CA ASN A 425 86.34 51.25 -22.81
C ASN A 425 85.57 50.29 -21.88
N GLU A 426 85.30 50.68 -20.62
CA GLU A 426 84.45 49.87 -19.73
C GLU A 426 82.98 49.84 -20.19
N ILE A 427 82.46 50.96 -20.72
CA ILE A 427 81.10 51.00 -21.27
C ILE A 427 81.04 50.18 -22.56
N SER A 428 82.10 50.15 -23.38
CA SER A 428 82.13 49.33 -24.61
C SER A 428 82.20 47.83 -24.32
N GLU A 429 82.97 47.38 -23.32
CA GLU A 429 82.99 45.98 -22.90
C GLU A 429 81.66 45.54 -22.27
N ARG A 430 81.07 46.37 -21.40
CA ARG A 430 79.73 46.09 -20.85
C ARG A 430 78.65 46.14 -21.93
N ASN A 431 78.71 47.05 -22.90
CA ASN A 431 77.75 47.07 -24.02
C ASN A 431 77.89 45.84 -24.91
N ALA A 432 79.11 45.36 -25.15
CA ALA A 432 79.32 44.14 -25.94
C ALA A 432 78.71 42.92 -25.24
N GLN A 433 78.91 42.77 -23.93
CA GLN A 433 78.30 41.69 -23.14
C GLN A 433 76.77 41.82 -23.06
N VAL A 434 76.25 43.03 -22.85
CA VAL A 434 74.80 43.28 -22.81
C VAL A 434 74.17 43.06 -24.19
N ASN A 435 74.85 43.39 -25.29
CA ASN A 435 74.36 43.14 -26.65
C ASN A 435 74.38 41.65 -26.99
N ALA A 436 75.37 40.88 -26.51
CA ALA A 436 75.39 39.42 -26.65
C ALA A 436 74.22 38.77 -25.91
N PHE A 437 74.01 39.11 -24.63
CA PHE A 437 72.87 38.61 -23.84
C PHE A 437 71.51 39.04 -24.41
N LYS A 438 71.39 40.26 -24.92
CA LYS A 438 70.17 40.72 -25.62
C LYS A 438 69.94 39.95 -26.92
N GLY A 439 70.99 39.61 -27.66
CA GLY A 439 70.90 38.79 -28.87
C GLY A 439 70.40 37.38 -28.56
N GLU A 440 71.00 36.72 -27.57
CA GLU A 440 70.60 35.36 -27.13
C GLU A 440 69.16 35.35 -26.61
N THR A 441 68.78 36.31 -25.77
CA THR A 441 67.40 36.40 -25.25
C THR A 441 66.37 36.77 -26.33
N LEU A 442 66.72 37.60 -27.31
CA LEU A 442 65.83 37.92 -28.43
C LEU A 442 65.66 36.72 -29.38
N GLU A 443 66.70 35.91 -29.58
CA GLU A 443 66.58 34.66 -30.33
C GLU A 443 65.74 33.62 -29.60
N GLU A 444 65.92 33.45 -28.29
CA GLU A 444 65.09 32.56 -27.47
C GLU A 444 63.63 33.00 -27.44
N ILE A 445 63.36 34.30 -27.24
CA ILE A 445 62.00 34.86 -27.30
C ILE A 445 61.41 34.65 -28.69
N SER A 446 62.19 34.86 -29.75
CA SER A 446 61.71 34.63 -31.13
C SER A 446 61.37 33.17 -31.38
N ARG A 447 62.17 32.22 -30.87
CA ARG A 447 61.88 30.78 -30.94
C ARG A 447 60.61 30.42 -30.16
N ILE A 448 60.46 30.91 -28.94
CA ILE A 448 59.26 30.70 -28.13
C ILE A 448 58.03 31.28 -28.82
N VAL A 449 58.13 32.47 -29.43
CA VAL A 449 57.03 33.09 -30.18
C VAL A 449 56.69 32.28 -31.43
N THR A 450 57.67 31.73 -32.16
CA THR A 450 57.40 30.83 -33.29
C THR A 450 56.73 29.53 -32.84
N ASP A 451 57.19 28.92 -31.74
CA ASP A 451 56.62 27.70 -31.18
C ASP A 451 55.19 27.94 -30.66
N ILE A 452 54.94 29.07 -29.99
CA ILE A 452 53.59 29.48 -29.57
C ILE A 452 52.67 29.69 -30.78
N ASN A 453 53.16 30.35 -31.83
CA ASN A 453 52.36 30.57 -33.04
C ASN A 453 52.07 29.26 -33.79
N GLN A 454 53.03 28.34 -33.81
CA GLN A 454 52.85 27.02 -34.41
C GLN A 454 51.84 26.17 -33.62
N THR A 455 51.98 26.10 -32.29
CA THR A 455 51.03 25.39 -31.42
C THR A 455 49.62 26.00 -31.46
N LEU A 456 49.48 27.33 -31.56
CA LEU A 456 48.20 28.00 -31.79
C LEU A 456 47.56 27.58 -33.12
N LYS A 457 48.37 27.50 -34.19
CA LYS A 457 47.88 27.11 -35.52
C LYS A 457 47.46 25.65 -35.56
N GLU A 458 48.19 24.76 -34.90
CA GLU A 458 47.84 23.35 -34.75
C GLU A 458 46.55 23.16 -33.95
N ARG A 459 46.41 23.83 -32.79
CA ARG A 459 45.16 23.78 -32.01
C ARG A 459 43.96 24.38 -32.75
N LYS A 460 44.17 25.46 -33.52
CA LYS A 460 43.11 26.05 -34.36
C LYS A 460 42.65 25.07 -35.44
N ASN A 461 43.58 24.35 -36.07
CA ASN A 461 43.26 23.32 -37.07
C ASN A 461 42.55 22.11 -36.45
N GLN A 462 42.87 21.73 -35.22
CA GLN A 462 42.17 20.66 -34.48
C GLN A 462 40.75 21.07 -34.01
N LEU A 463 40.55 22.32 -33.61
CA LEU A 463 39.26 22.82 -33.12
C LEU A 463 38.26 23.14 -34.24
N ALA A 464 38.72 23.56 -35.42
CA ALA A 464 37.86 23.89 -36.55
C ALA A 464 36.87 22.77 -36.96
N PRO A 465 37.27 21.49 -37.11
CA PRO A 465 36.33 20.41 -37.41
C PRO A 465 35.35 20.14 -36.25
N GLN A 466 35.82 20.17 -35.00
CA GLN A 466 34.95 19.98 -33.83
C GLN A 466 33.87 21.07 -33.72
N ILE A 467 34.21 22.33 -34.04
CA ILE A 467 33.25 23.43 -34.09
C ILE A 467 32.24 23.22 -35.22
N LYS A 468 32.65 22.68 -36.36
CA LYS A 468 31.76 22.36 -37.49
C LYS A 468 30.78 21.25 -37.12
N ASP A 469 31.25 20.19 -36.47
CA ASP A 469 30.41 19.08 -35.99
C ASP A 469 29.43 19.56 -34.91
N LEU A 470 29.90 20.40 -33.98
CA LEU A 470 29.04 21.01 -32.95
C LEU A 470 27.93 21.86 -33.57
N ARG A 471 28.21 22.63 -34.63
CA ARG A 471 27.20 23.39 -35.37
C ARG A 471 26.18 22.48 -36.04
N ALA A 472 26.63 21.39 -36.67
CA ALA A 472 25.74 20.42 -37.31
C ALA A 472 24.83 19.72 -36.28
N VAL A 473 25.36 19.34 -35.12
CA VAL A 473 24.58 18.73 -34.03
C VAL A 473 23.57 19.72 -33.44
N ARG A 474 23.95 20.99 -33.24
CA ARG A 474 23.02 22.04 -32.79
C ARG A 474 21.87 22.26 -33.78
N GLN A 475 22.16 22.24 -35.08
CA GLN A 475 21.13 22.38 -36.10
C GLN A 475 20.16 21.19 -36.09
N LYS A 476 20.69 19.96 -36.01
CA LYS A 476 19.84 18.75 -35.86
C LYS A 476 18.99 18.78 -34.58
N TYR A 477 19.54 19.29 -33.48
CA TYR A 477 18.80 19.46 -32.24
C TYR A 477 17.66 20.47 -32.40
N GLN A 478 17.92 21.63 -33.03
CA GLN A 478 16.88 22.64 -33.30
C GLN A 478 15.77 22.10 -34.20
N GLU A 479 16.11 21.36 -35.26
CA GLU A 479 15.13 20.73 -36.14
C GLU A 479 14.29 19.68 -35.37
N MET A 480 14.92 18.85 -34.54
CA MET A 480 14.22 17.88 -33.70
C MET A 480 13.31 18.55 -32.67
N GLU A 481 13.80 19.59 -31.99
CA GLU A 481 13.04 20.35 -31.00
C GLU A 481 11.82 21.02 -31.64
N GLN A 482 11.98 21.59 -32.84
CA GLN A 482 10.85 22.16 -33.58
C GLN A 482 9.79 21.09 -33.91
N THR A 483 10.20 19.93 -34.47
CA THR A 483 9.24 18.85 -34.77
C THR A 483 8.58 18.28 -33.52
N TYR A 484 9.29 18.25 -32.39
CA TYR A 484 8.73 17.83 -31.11
C TYR A 484 7.68 18.83 -30.62
N LEU A 485 7.98 20.13 -30.65
CA LEU A 485 7.05 21.17 -30.22
C LEU A 485 5.80 21.21 -31.11
N GLU A 486 5.94 21.03 -32.42
CA GLU A 486 4.81 20.96 -33.35
C GLU A 486 3.91 19.74 -33.05
N LYS A 487 4.50 18.55 -32.86
CA LYS A 487 3.74 17.33 -32.50
C LYS A 487 3.11 17.41 -31.12
N LYS A 488 3.82 18.01 -30.15
CA LYS A 488 3.30 18.25 -28.80
C LYS A 488 2.10 19.18 -28.85
N ALA A 489 2.18 20.29 -29.60
CA ALA A 489 1.06 21.21 -29.77
C ALA A 489 -0.14 20.54 -30.44
N GLN A 490 0.09 19.68 -31.45
CA GLN A 490 -0.99 18.90 -32.07
C GLN A 490 -1.65 17.94 -31.07
N TYR A 491 -0.86 17.21 -30.29
CA TYR A 491 -1.35 16.32 -29.25
C TYR A 491 -2.11 17.07 -28.15
N ASP A 492 -1.58 18.17 -27.65
CA ASP A 492 -2.22 18.97 -26.61
C ASP A 492 -3.57 19.52 -27.10
N ASN A 493 -3.64 19.97 -28.36
CA ASN A 493 -4.89 20.45 -28.95
C ASN A 493 -5.93 19.32 -29.13
N THR A 494 -5.52 18.14 -29.60
CA THR A 494 -6.46 17.01 -29.75
C THR A 494 -6.90 16.46 -28.41
N ALA A 495 -5.99 16.38 -27.43
CA ALA A 495 -6.31 15.96 -26.07
C ALA A 495 -7.33 16.90 -25.42
N VAL A 496 -7.14 18.22 -25.52
CA VAL A 496 -8.12 19.20 -25.01
C VAL A 496 -9.46 19.08 -25.73
N GLY A 497 -9.46 18.89 -27.06
CA GLY A 497 -10.68 18.66 -27.82
C GLY A 497 -11.48 17.46 -27.29
N LEU A 498 -10.82 16.29 -27.17
CA LEU A 498 -11.44 15.07 -26.66
C LEU A 498 -11.90 15.21 -25.19
N GLU A 499 -11.13 15.90 -24.34
CA GLU A 499 -11.52 16.16 -22.95
C GLU A 499 -12.82 16.99 -22.90
N THR A 500 -12.95 18.02 -23.75
CA THR A 500 -14.16 18.83 -23.80
C THR A 500 -15.37 18.07 -24.34
N GLU A 501 -15.20 17.18 -25.31
CA GLU A 501 -16.27 16.31 -25.81
C GLU A 501 -16.69 15.29 -24.75
N ARG A 502 -15.73 14.70 -24.02
CA ARG A 502 -16.01 13.79 -22.90
C ARG A 502 -16.87 14.48 -21.84
N ILE A 503 -16.48 15.69 -21.41
CA ILE A 503 -17.22 16.44 -20.38
C ILE A 503 -18.64 16.77 -20.85
N LYS A 504 -18.83 17.13 -22.13
CA LYS A 504 -20.18 17.37 -22.68
C LYS A 504 -21.04 16.12 -22.66
N LEU A 505 -20.49 14.99 -23.11
CA LEU A 505 -21.21 13.71 -23.11
C LEU A 505 -21.53 13.24 -21.69
N GLU A 506 -20.63 13.43 -20.73
CA GLU A 506 -20.87 13.14 -19.31
C GLU A 506 -22.02 14.00 -18.75
N GLN A 507 -22.06 15.29 -19.11
CA GLN A 507 -23.16 16.19 -18.73
C GLN A 507 -24.50 15.78 -19.37
N GLU A 508 -24.50 15.36 -20.63
CA GLU A 508 -25.70 14.86 -21.30
C GLU A 508 -26.18 13.54 -20.69
N CYS A 509 -25.28 12.58 -20.42
CA CYS A 509 -25.62 11.32 -19.77
C CYS A 509 -26.19 11.53 -18.37
N THR A 510 -25.62 12.44 -17.58
CA THR A 510 -26.15 12.76 -16.24
C THR A 510 -27.53 13.44 -16.33
N ALA A 511 -27.72 14.37 -17.26
CA ALA A 511 -29.04 14.98 -17.49
C ALA A 511 -30.10 13.93 -17.90
N PHE A 512 -29.76 13.00 -18.80
CA PHE A 512 -30.68 11.92 -19.18
C PHE A 512 -30.95 10.94 -18.04
N GLN A 513 -29.95 10.65 -17.20
CA GLN A 513 -30.14 9.81 -16.01
C GLN A 513 -31.12 10.46 -15.02
N ASP A 514 -30.95 11.76 -14.77
CA ASP A 514 -31.83 12.52 -13.88
C ASP A 514 -33.26 12.61 -14.44
N ASP A 515 -33.41 12.78 -15.75
CA ASP A 515 -34.69 12.74 -16.43
C ASP A 515 -35.36 11.36 -16.30
N CYS A 516 -34.63 10.27 -16.53
CA CYS A 516 -35.13 8.90 -16.33
C CYS A 516 -35.60 8.66 -14.90
N LEU A 517 -34.79 9.03 -13.90
CA LEU A 517 -35.15 8.87 -12.49
C LEU A 517 -36.39 9.69 -12.11
N ARG A 518 -36.53 10.89 -12.67
CA ARG A 518 -37.72 11.73 -12.47
C ARG A 518 -38.97 11.07 -13.07
N GLU A 519 -38.89 10.56 -14.30
CA GLU A 519 -40.02 9.90 -14.96
C GLU A 519 -40.38 8.57 -14.28
N GLU A 520 -39.40 7.77 -13.84
CA GLU A 520 -39.64 6.56 -13.04
C GLU A 520 -40.35 6.88 -11.72
N SER A 521 -39.90 7.94 -11.02
CA SER A 521 -40.54 8.39 -9.79
C SER A 521 -41.98 8.84 -10.03
N GLN A 522 -42.24 9.56 -11.12
CA GLN A 522 -43.60 9.97 -11.51
C GLN A 522 -44.46 8.75 -11.88
N PHE A 523 -43.92 7.79 -12.62
CA PHE A 523 -44.58 6.55 -12.97
C PHE A 523 -45.01 5.77 -11.72
N HIS A 524 -44.09 5.55 -10.78
CA HIS A 524 -44.40 4.84 -9.54
C HIS A 524 -45.43 5.59 -8.69
N PHE A 525 -45.32 6.92 -8.59
CA PHE A 525 -46.31 7.74 -7.90
C PHE A 525 -47.71 7.61 -8.50
N LEU A 526 -47.82 7.74 -9.83
CA LEU A 526 -49.08 7.57 -10.56
C LEU A 526 -49.62 6.15 -10.41
N ASN A 527 -48.76 5.13 -10.45
CA ASN A 527 -49.18 3.75 -10.28
C ASN A 527 -49.73 3.50 -8.86
N CYS A 528 -49.09 4.04 -7.82
CA CYS A 528 -49.63 4.01 -6.45
C CYS A 528 -50.96 4.74 -6.35
N GLN A 529 -51.12 5.91 -7.00
CA GLN A 529 -52.40 6.61 -7.04
C GLN A 529 -53.49 5.77 -7.72
N ILE A 530 -53.17 5.15 -8.86
CA ILE A 530 -54.10 4.26 -9.58
C ILE A 530 -54.51 3.08 -8.69
N GLN A 531 -53.57 2.45 -7.96
CA GLN A 531 -53.90 1.38 -7.03
C GLN A 531 -54.82 1.84 -5.90
N ILE A 532 -54.59 3.04 -5.34
CA ILE A 532 -55.45 3.62 -4.32
C ILE A 532 -56.85 3.89 -4.88
N GLU A 533 -56.96 4.47 -6.07
CA GLU A 533 -58.25 4.73 -6.71
C GLU A 533 -58.98 3.43 -7.11
N ASN A 534 -58.27 2.41 -7.59
CA ASN A 534 -58.83 1.09 -7.85
C ASN A 534 -59.35 0.44 -6.56
N ALA A 535 -58.59 0.50 -5.46
CA ALA A 535 -59.05 -0.03 -4.18
C ALA A 535 -60.29 0.72 -3.64
N LYS A 536 -60.39 2.03 -3.89
CA LYS A 536 -61.61 2.80 -3.59
C LYS A 536 -62.76 2.38 -4.47
N LEU A 537 -62.52 2.17 -5.77
CA LEU A 537 -63.53 1.71 -6.72
C LEU A 537 -64.05 0.33 -6.34
N ASP A 538 -63.16 -0.62 -6.04
CA ASP A 538 -63.50 -1.97 -5.55
C ASP A 538 -64.34 -1.92 -4.28
N LYS A 539 -64.07 -0.95 -3.39
CA LYS A 539 -64.85 -0.75 -2.18
C LYS A 539 -66.27 -0.28 -2.49
N VAL A 540 -66.43 0.60 -3.48
CA VAL A 540 -67.73 1.11 -3.92
C VAL A 540 -68.51 0.01 -4.66
N THR A 541 -67.86 -0.77 -5.52
CA THR A 541 -68.50 -1.89 -6.22
C THR A 541 -68.94 -2.97 -5.25
N GLN A 542 -68.12 -3.32 -4.26
CA GLN A 542 -68.49 -4.24 -3.18
C GLN A 542 -69.67 -3.70 -2.36
N GLU A 543 -69.70 -2.40 -2.03
CA GLU A 543 -70.84 -1.79 -1.33
C GLU A 543 -72.12 -1.90 -2.15
N GLU A 544 -72.06 -1.62 -3.47
CA GLU A 544 -73.21 -1.81 -4.35
C GLU A 544 -73.70 -3.26 -4.40
N GLU A 545 -72.78 -4.23 -4.42
CA GLU A 545 -73.12 -5.65 -4.41
C GLU A 545 -73.75 -6.10 -3.09
N PHE A 546 -73.24 -5.60 -1.95
CA PHE A 546 -73.78 -5.89 -0.62
C PHE A 546 -75.14 -5.21 -0.39
N GLU A 547 -75.37 -4.01 -0.93
CA GLU A 547 -76.69 -3.36 -0.94
C GLU A 547 -77.70 -4.15 -1.79
N LYS A 548 -77.30 -4.65 -2.96
CA LYS A 548 -78.12 -5.52 -3.82
C LYS A 548 -78.38 -6.90 -3.20
N GLY A 549 -77.66 -7.26 -2.14
CA GLY A 549 -77.86 -8.50 -1.37
C GLY A 549 -76.98 -9.68 -1.81
N ASN A 550 -76.03 -9.46 -2.70
CA ASN A 550 -75.08 -10.47 -3.19
C ASN A 550 -73.85 -10.59 -2.28
N GLY A 551 -74.07 -10.93 -1.00
CA GLY A 551 -73.01 -11.14 -0.01
C GLY A 551 -73.14 -10.27 1.24
N LYS A 552 -72.17 -10.42 2.16
CA LYS A 552 -72.03 -9.61 3.39
C LYS A 552 -70.55 -9.31 3.61
N LEU A 553 -70.24 -8.11 4.09
CA LEU A 553 -68.87 -7.70 4.40
C LEU A 553 -68.25 -8.49 5.57
N LEU A 554 -68.96 -8.58 6.68
CA LEU A 554 -68.56 -9.33 7.88
C LEU A 554 -69.77 -10.09 8.43
N ARG A 555 -69.52 -11.04 9.35
CA ARG A 555 -70.59 -11.82 10.00
C ARG A 555 -71.65 -10.93 10.67
N ASP A 556 -71.18 -9.82 11.25
CA ASP A 556 -71.99 -8.92 12.08
C ASP A 556 -72.37 -7.61 11.36
N PHE A 557 -71.77 -7.29 10.19
CA PHE A 557 -72.01 -6.06 9.43
C PHE A 557 -72.26 -6.35 7.96
N ARG A 558 -73.37 -5.84 7.41
CA ARG A 558 -73.76 -6.13 6.03
C ARG A 558 -73.02 -5.27 5.03
N THR A 559 -72.83 -3.98 5.33
CA THR A 559 -72.21 -2.98 4.45
C THR A 559 -71.09 -2.21 5.14
N PHE A 560 -70.19 -1.60 4.38
CA PHE A 560 -69.16 -0.70 4.90
C PHE A 560 -69.79 0.49 5.64
N GLN A 561 -70.94 0.98 5.18
CA GLN A 561 -71.67 2.06 5.85
C GLN A 561 -72.09 1.69 7.28
N GLU A 562 -72.58 0.47 7.53
CA GLU A 562 -72.95 -0.01 8.86
C GLU A 562 -71.72 -0.15 9.78
N LEU A 563 -70.61 -0.69 9.25
CA LEU A 563 -69.35 -0.81 9.97
C LEU A 563 -68.83 0.58 10.39
N TYR A 564 -68.81 1.54 9.46
CA TYR A 564 -68.32 2.89 9.74
C TYR A 564 -69.22 3.64 10.73
N LYS A 565 -70.54 3.51 10.62
CA LYS A 565 -71.46 4.06 11.63
C LYS A 565 -71.19 3.51 13.03
N ASN A 566 -70.95 2.21 13.16
CA ASN A 566 -70.63 1.62 14.47
C ASN A 566 -69.26 2.12 14.98
N LYS A 567 -68.22 2.15 14.14
CA LYS A 567 -66.91 2.72 14.54
C LYS A 567 -67.00 4.18 14.95
N VAL A 568 -67.80 5.00 14.25
CA VAL A 568 -68.05 6.40 14.63
C VAL A 568 -68.70 6.46 16.01
N ASN A 569 -69.73 5.65 16.25
CA ASN A 569 -70.41 5.60 17.56
C ASN A 569 -69.44 5.19 18.70
N GLN A 570 -68.54 4.23 18.45
CA GLN A 570 -67.51 3.82 19.40
C GLN A 570 -66.49 4.93 19.67
N GLN A 571 -66.07 5.67 18.63
CA GLN A 571 -65.15 6.80 18.81
C GLN A 571 -65.82 7.98 19.53
N GLU A 572 -67.11 8.23 19.26
CA GLU A 572 -67.88 9.23 19.99
C GLU A 572 -68.08 8.86 21.47
N SER A 573 -68.32 7.59 21.79
CA SER A 573 -68.44 7.13 23.18
C SER A 573 -67.10 7.26 23.91
N LEU A 574 -65.99 6.84 23.29
CA LEU A 574 -64.64 7.00 23.83
C LEU A 574 -64.29 8.46 24.04
N THR A 575 -64.62 9.33 23.09
CA THR A 575 -64.40 10.79 23.21
C THR A 575 -65.19 11.37 24.39
N LYS A 576 -66.45 10.94 24.58
CA LYS A 576 -67.26 11.34 25.75
C LYS A 576 -66.63 10.85 27.06
N GLU A 577 -66.09 9.64 27.08
CA GLU A 577 -65.45 9.05 28.25
C GLU A 577 -64.12 9.75 28.60
N LEU A 578 -63.26 9.99 27.61
CA LEU A 578 -62.02 10.76 27.78
C LEU A 578 -62.31 12.19 28.25
N ARG A 579 -63.37 12.84 27.75
CA ARG A 579 -63.82 14.15 28.26
C ARG A 579 -64.28 14.08 29.71
N LYS A 580 -64.96 13.00 30.13
CA LYS A 580 -65.33 12.78 31.54
C LYS A 580 -64.07 12.60 32.40
N GLN A 581 -63.13 11.75 31.97
CA GLN A 581 -61.85 11.53 32.67
C GLN A 581 -61.02 12.82 32.78
N GLN A 582 -60.97 13.61 31.72
CA GLN A 582 -60.32 14.92 31.73
C GLN A 582 -61.00 15.87 32.72
N LYS A 583 -62.34 15.86 32.79
CA LYS A 583 -63.08 16.69 33.75
C LYS A 583 -62.83 16.25 35.18
N THR A 584 -62.83 14.94 35.47
CA THR A 584 -62.50 14.41 36.80
C THR A 584 -61.05 14.68 37.20
N LEU A 585 -60.11 14.59 36.27
CA LEU A 585 -58.71 14.97 36.52
C LEU A 585 -58.58 16.46 36.80
N LYS A 586 -59.30 17.32 36.08
CA LYS A 586 -59.30 18.77 36.32
C LYS A 586 -59.90 19.13 37.69
N THR A 587 -60.98 18.48 38.12
CA THR A 587 -61.58 18.75 39.43
C THR A 587 -60.68 18.27 40.56
N ASN A 588 -60.02 17.11 40.38
CA ASN A 588 -59.21 16.49 41.41
C ASN A 588 -57.74 16.94 41.36
N LEU A 589 -57.36 17.80 40.41
CA LEU A 589 -55.97 18.24 40.22
C LEU A 589 -55.42 18.94 41.48
N GLY A 590 -56.25 19.74 42.14
CA GLY A 590 -55.88 20.38 43.41
C GLY A 590 -55.57 19.36 44.50
N ASP A 591 -56.46 18.38 44.68
CA ASP A 591 -56.30 17.32 45.68
C ASP A 591 -55.09 16.43 45.38
N TYR A 592 -54.85 16.08 44.11
CA TYR A 592 -53.68 15.31 43.69
C TYR A 592 -52.37 16.08 43.87
N VAL A 593 -52.37 17.41 43.67
CA VAL A 593 -51.19 18.25 43.93
C VAL A 593 -50.89 18.33 45.42
N VAL A 594 -51.92 18.48 46.27
CA VAL A 594 -51.76 18.44 47.74
C VAL A 594 -51.26 17.06 48.19
N GLN A 595 -51.86 15.98 47.69
CA GLN A 595 -51.46 14.61 48.00
C GLN A 595 -50.02 14.33 47.57
N ARG A 596 -49.61 14.77 46.37
CA ARG A 596 -48.23 14.68 45.91
C ARG A 596 -47.28 15.48 46.81
N GLY A 597 -47.68 16.68 47.22
CA GLY A 597 -46.92 17.49 48.17
C GLY A 597 -46.74 16.80 49.53
N LEU A 598 -47.78 16.14 50.05
CA LEU A 598 -47.71 15.34 51.28
C LEU A 598 -46.77 14.14 51.12
N PHE A 599 -46.82 13.43 49.98
CA PHE A 599 -45.90 12.33 49.71
C PHE A 599 -44.44 12.80 49.56
N ASP A 600 -44.20 13.95 48.92
CA ASP A 600 -42.86 14.54 48.85
C ASP A 600 -42.34 14.97 50.22
N GLN A 601 -43.21 15.52 51.08
CA GLN A 601 -42.86 15.84 52.47
C GLN A 601 -42.56 14.59 53.29
N LEU A 602 -43.38 13.53 53.15
CA LEU A 602 -43.13 12.25 53.79
C LEU A 602 -41.80 11.64 53.33
N LEU A 603 -41.51 11.69 52.03
CA LEU A 603 -40.26 11.23 51.46
C LEU A 603 -39.06 11.99 52.04
N LYS A 604 -39.14 13.32 52.14
CA LYS A 604 -38.11 14.15 52.79
C LYS A 604 -37.93 13.79 54.26
N LEU A 605 -39.03 13.55 54.98
CA LEU A 605 -39.00 13.19 56.40
C LEU A 605 -38.37 11.80 56.61
N LEU A 606 -38.71 10.83 55.76
CA LEU A 606 -38.08 9.50 55.75
C LEU A 606 -36.60 9.59 55.39
N GLN A 607 -36.22 10.42 54.42
CA GLN A 607 -34.81 10.65 54.09
C GLN A 607 -34.05 11.31 55.25
N CYS A 608 -34.64 12.28 55.94
CA CYS A 608 -34.06 12.87 57.15
C CYS A 608 -33.93 11.82 58.26
N LYS A 609 -34.93 10.97 58.45
CA LYS A 609 -34.89 9.87 59.43
C LYS A 609 -33.78 8.87 59.11
N ILE A 610 -33.60 8.51 57.84
CA ILE A 610 -32.49 7.65 57.36
C ILE A 610 -31.14 8.32 57.61
N LYS A 611 -31.02 9.64 57.39
CA LYS A 611 -29.78 10.38 57.68
C LYS A 611 -29.48 10.42 59.17
N LEU A 612 -30.51 10.61 60.01
CA LEU A 612 -30.37 10.62 61.46
C LEU A 612 -29.99 9.25 62.00
N THR A 613 -30.63 8.16 61.56
CA THR A 613 -30.22 6.81 61.96
C THR A 613 -28.82 6.46 61.49
N LYS A 614 -28.40 6.92 60.30
CA LYS A 614 -27.00 6.77 59.86
C LYS A 614 -26.03 7.57 60.73
N SER A 615 -26.36 8.81 61.10
CA SER A 615 -25.52 9.60 62.00
C SER A 615 -25.51 9.06 63.44
N GLU A 616 -26.63 8.53 63.94
CA GLU A 616 -26.68 7.85 65.24
C GLU A 616 -25.82 6.60 65.19
N HIS A 617 -25.91 5.78 64.13
CA HIS A 617 -25.07 4.60 63.94
C HIS A 617 -23.57 4.94 63.86
N ASP A 618 -23.20 6.05 63.20
CA ASP A 618 -21.81 6.55 63.17
C ASP A 618 -21.34 7.11 64.54
N ILE A 619 -22.26 7.61 65.37
CA ILE A 619 -21.95 8.07 66.73
C ILE A 619 -21.83 6.88 67.70
N THR A 620 -22.70 5.86 67.61
CA THR A 620 -22.56 4.62 68.37
C THR A 620 -21.31 3.86 67.97
N LEU A 621 -20.97 3.76 66.68
CA LEU A 621 -19.70 3.16 66.25
C LEU A 621 -18.49 3.91 66.84
N LYS A 622 -18.50 5.25 66.89
CA LYS A 622 -17.41 6.02 67.52
C LYS A 622 -17.36 5.89 69.05
N GLN A 623 -18.49 5.65 69.73
CA GLN A 623 -18.51 5.36 71.18
C GLN A 623 -18.12 3.89 71.48
N ASP A 624 -18.51 2.95 70.62
CA ASP A 624 -18.17 1.53 70.75
C ASP A 624 -16.69 1.27 70.44
N PHE A 625 -16.09 2.00 69.48
CA PHE A 625 -14.63 1.98 69.27
C PHE A 625 -13.82 2.61 70.42
N ALA A 626 -14.46 3.37 71.33
CA ALA A 626 -13.83 3.91 72.53
C ALA A 626 -14.03 3.02 73.77
N ASN A 627 -14.99 2.08 73.75
CA ASN A 627 -15.39 1.28 74.93
C ASN A 627 -15.40 -0.25 74.72
N ALA A 628 -15.05 -0.78 73.54
CA ALA A 628 -14.95 -2.22 73.31
C ALA A 628 -13.50 -2.71 73.33
N ASP A 629 -12.90 -2.68 74.52
CA ASP A 629 -11.97 -3.73 74.95
C ASP A 629 -12.75 -4.60 75.93
N ILE A 630 -12.68 -5.93 75.75
CA ILE A 630 -13.25 -7.00 76.59
C ILE A 630 -14.68 -7.48 76.21
N ALA A 631 -14.69 -8.71 75.66
CA ALA A 631 -15.71 -9.76 75.81
C ALA A 631 -17.06 -9.60 75.07
N GLN A 632 -17.77 -10.65 74.64
CA GLN A 632 -17.53 -12.08 74.42
C GLN A 632 -18.87 -12.58 73.84
N PHE A 633 -18.81 -13.37 72.76
CA PHE A 633 -19.78 -14.39 72.37
C PHE A 633 -21.21 -14.06 71.86
N ASP A 634 -21.54 -14.86 70.83
CA ASP A 634 -22.79 -15.58 70.55
C ASP A 634 -23.93 -15.00 69.67
N VAL A 635 -23.94 -15.53 68.44
CA VAL A 635 -24.95 -16.45 67.86
C VAL A 635 -26.38 -15.95 67.61
N GLY A 636 -26.78 -16.15 66.35
CA GLY A 636 -28.17 -16.34 65.89
C GLY A 636 -28.72 -15.11 65.17
N GLY A 637 -29.17 -15.14 63.92
CA GLY A 637 -29.71 -16.23 63.11
C GLY A 637 -31.13 -15.84 62.66
N ALA A 638 -31.34 -15.78 61.33
CA ALA A 638 -32.63 -15.69 60.62
C ALA A 638 -33.46 -14.39 60.87
N VAL A 639 -34.12 -13.76 59.90
CA VAL A 639 -34.77 -14.15 58.63
C VAL A 639 -34.58 -13.02 57.62
#